data_AF-A0A0D3D6I3-F1
#
_entry.id   AF-A0A0D3D6I3-F1
#
_cell.length_a   1.000
_cell.length_b   1.000
_cell.length_c   1.000
_cell.angle_alpha   90.00
_cell.angle_beta   90.00
_cell.angle_gamma   90.00
#
_symmetry.space_group_name_H-M   'P 1'
#
loop_
_entity.id
_entity.type
_entity.pdbx_description
1 polymer ?
#
loop_
_entity_poly.entity_id
_entity_poly.type
_entity_poly.pdbx_seq_one_letter_code
_entity_poly.pdbx_strand_id
1 'polypeptide(L)'
;MVLKLHLLDFSFSDHSQTRKLLCTLFIAFIYSDPQMMMTGASHEIAPDEFHQIPRVITPFPAPKLSHLPMFQGDHKESLYWGTYRPQVYFGVRARTPQSLVAGLMWLGDEKDDDGKHVMRHFCENSQDLKSFGWREHNGVDFGRQELLDQDMILETSFVKSKEGSLGYGGDWSVRINRINKGLNDEVKRTVHLFFYLTDEGGNVLNLGKNVLDLKESSVLASGSRADVGNWQMHLKSEAHIDAHYCGFKTPDIVNLSDAVQKNLAVQENKSGRLQLSDTSEDSSSIYVFQISTTTQSTIDIAFVSGIRGESSHVEQRIMSLTGSPLSSLLEEKHIAFDAKFKECFHLSEKLDSETLMVGKAAIGNMLGGIGYFYGQSKIKAPKSTQLQAKSEDEFLLYWPAELYTAVPSRPVFPRGFLWDEGFHQLLVWRWDFRITLEILGNWLDLMNIDGWIPREQILGDEALSKIPKQYVVQIPSNGNPPTLLLVIRDLINGIRAEKFNKEERDEILSFLDLAFVRLDAWFQWFNTSQKGKEMGSYYWHGRDSLTNRELNPQSLSSGFDDYPRASHPTEDERHVDLRCWMYLAADCMNSIIEFLGGKGRPVTVDYSSTVKLLSDFNLLNQMHYDHDLGAYLDFGNHTEDVRLVWKEVTGEDGRVSRELVRETFGKPELRLVPHIGYVSFFPFMFRIIPPASSILEKQLDLISNKSIVWSDYGLLSLGKTSSLYMKYNTEHEAPYWRGAIWMNMNYMILSSLHHYSIVDGPYMDKARTIYEELRSNLIRNVVRNYDQTGYIWEHYDQTKGTGEGGRVFTGWSALILLIMSEEYPLF
;
A
#
# COMPACT_ATOMS: atom_id res chain seq x y z
N MET A 1 19.11 -0.41 -54.95
CA MET A 1 19.27 -1.22 -56.18
C MET A 1 18.90 -2.65 -55.82
N VAL A 2 17.86 -3.20 -56.45
CA VAL A 2 17.25 -4.50 -56.15
C VAL A 2 18.19 -5.64 -56.52
N LEU A 3 18.34 -6.67 -55.67
CA LEU A 3 18.61 -8.03 -56.14
C LEU A 3 17.98 -9.08 -55.22
N LYS A 4 17.04 -9.83 -55.80
CA LYS A 4 16.46 -11.10 -55.31
C LYS A 4 17.49 -12.24 -55.47
N LEU A 5 17.47 -13.20 -54.54
CA LEU A 5 17.83 -14.62 -54.74
C LEU A 5 17.25 -15.41 -53.56
N HIS A 6 16.08 -16.02 -53.72
CA HIS A 6 15.83 -17.45 -54.06
C HIS A 6 16.20 -18.45 -52.95
N LEU A 7 15.12 -18.92 -52.30
CA LEU A 7 15.03 -20.11 -51.46
C LEU A 7 15.40 -21.36 -52.26
N LEU A 8 16.16 -22.25 -51.63
CA LEU A 8 16.23 -23.67 -51.97
C LEU A 8 15.99 -24.49 -50.70
N ASP A 9 15.04 -25.41 -50.83
CA ASP A 9 14.59 -26.36 -49.83
C ASP A 9 15.69 -27.34 -49.40
N PHE A 10 15.80 -27.55 -48.08
CA PHE A 10 16.33 -28.80 -47.52
C PHE A 10 15.43 -29.27 -46.39
N SER A 11 14.76 -30.40 -46.62
CA SER A 11 14.03 -31.15 -45.60
C SER A 11 15.02 -31.81 -44.64
N PHE A 12 14.90 -31.55 -43.33
CA PHE A 12 15.52 -32.39 -42.30
C PHE A 12 14.51 -32.72 -41.21
N SER A 13 14.14 -34.00 -41.18
CA SER A 13 13.45 -34.68 -40.10
C SER A 13 14.44 -34.99 -38.98
N ASP A 14 14.49 -34.17 -37.92
CA ASP A 14 14.72 -34.58 -36.52
C ASP A 14 14.74 -33.32 -35.63
N HIS A 15 13.86 -33.24 -34.62
CA HIS A 15 13.54 -32.00 -33.90
C HIS A 15 14.32 -31.78 -32.59
N SER A 16 15.37 -32.58 -32.29
CA SER A 16 16.13 -32.43 -31.03
C SER A 16 17.50 -31.73 -31.15
N GLN A 17 18.05 -31.54 -32.35
CA GLN A 17 19.38 -30.90 -32.51
C GLN A 17 19.35 -29.42 -32.94
N THR A 18 18.25 -28.88 -33.44
CA THR A 18 18.18 -27.48 -33.91
C THR A 18 18.10 -26.44 -32.78
N ARG A 19 17.70 -26.83 -31.56
CA ARG A 19 17.64 -25.91 -30.40
C ARG A 19 18.99 -25.62 -29.75
N LYS A 20 20.01 -26.48 -29.92
CA LYS A 20 21.35 -26.27 -29.35
C LYS A 20 22.26 -25.40 -30.21
N LEU A 21 22.01 -25.29 -31.52
CA LEU A 21 22.85 -24.49 -32.41
C LEU A 21 22.46 -23.00 -32.47
N LEU A 22 21.19 -22.67 -32.18
CA LEU A 22 20.69 -21.28 -32.15
C LEU A 22 21.04 -20.53 -30.86
N CYS A 23 21.32 -21.23 -29.75
CA CYS A 23 21.72 -20.58 -28.49
C CYS A 23 23.19 -20.14 -28.47
N THR A 24 24.07 -20.76 -29.26
CA THR A 24 25.51 -20.46 -29.23
C THR A 24 25.91 -19.34 -30.20
N LEU A 25 25.08 -19.01 -31.19
CA LEU A 25 25.36 -17.96 -32.17
C LEU A 25 24.86 -16.56 -31.78
N PHE A 26 24.03 -16.43 -30.74
CA PHE A 26 23.56 -15.12 -30.25
C PHE A 26 24.51 -14.43 -29.26
N ILE A 27 25.51 -15.14 -28.75
CA ILE A 27 26.44 -14.61 -27.73
C ILE A 27 27.69 -13.94 -28.35
N ALA A 28 27.90 -14.05 -29.67
CA ALA A 28 29.14 -13.61 -30.31
C ALA A 28 29.07 -12.29 -31.14
N PHE A 29 28.01 -11.48 -31.02
CA PHE A 29 27.83 -10.30 -31.90
C PHE A 29 27.65 -8.93 -31.21
N ILE A 30 28.15 -8.74 -29.98
CA ILE A 30 28.08 -7.41 -29.30
C ILE A 30 29.45 -6.74 -29.06
N TYR A 31 30.59 -7.35 -29.39
CA TYR A 31 31.87 -6.67 -29.24
C TYR A 31 32.76 -6.82 -30.47
N SER A 32 32.74 -5.79 -31.32
CA SER A 32 33.75 -5.57 -32.35
C SER A 32 33.92 -4.07 -32.61
N ASP A 33 34.96 -3.45 -32.04
CA ASP A 33 35.95 -2.72 -32.84
C ASP A 33 37.31 -2.60 -32.07
N PRO A 34 38.47 -2.62 -32.75
CA PRO A 34 39.75 -3.08 -32.20
C PRO A 34 40.86 -2.00 -32.13
N GLN A 35 41.86 -2.20 -31.26
CA GLN A 35 43.30 -2.04 -31.54
C GLN A 35 44.14 -2.09 -30.24
N MET A 36 44.96 -3.15 -30.08
CA MET A 36 46.42 -3.03 -30.01
C MET A 36 47.05 -4.42 -29.87
N MET A 37 48.01 -4.68 -30.75
CA MET A 37 48.76 -5.93 -30.86
C MET A 37 50.07 -5.80 -30.06
N MET A 38 50.41 -6.80 -29.23
CA MET A 38 51.66 -7.59 -29.26
C MET A 38 52.12 -8.14 -27.89
N THR A 39 52.34 -9.47 -27.92
CA THR A 39 53.37 -10.28 -27.21
C THR A 39 53.29 -10.52 -25.70
N GLY A 40 52.78 -11.71 -25.35
CA GLY A 40 53.64 -12.82 -24.91
C GLY A 40 54.04 -12.87 -23.43
N ALA A 41 53.35 -13.73 -22.65
CA ALA A 41 53.94 -14.81 -21.84
C ALA A 41 52.84 -15.44 -20.98
N SER A 42 52.79 -16.77 -21.02
CA SER A 42 51.89 -17.65 -20.30
C SER A 42 51.99 -17.50 -18.78
N HIS A 43 50.93 -16.98 -18.17
CA HIS A 43 50.47 -17.40 -16.86
C HIS A 43 49.02 -17.84 -17.02
N GLU A 44 48.74 -19.11 -16.70
CA GLU A 44 47.38 -19.60 -16.49
C GLU A 44 46.79 -18.82 -15.32
N ILE A 45 46.05 -17.75 -15.65
CA ILE A 45 45.11 -17.13 -14.73
C ILE A 45 43.92 -18.09 -14.69
N ALA A 46 43.68 -18.69 -13.53
CA ALA A 46 42.46 -19.45 -13.27
C ALA A 46 41.24 -18.61 -13.68
N PRO A 47 40.21 -19.19 -14.32
CA PRO A 47 39.05 -18.43 -14.74
C PRO A 47 38.31 -17.91 -13.50
N ASP A 48 38.48 -16.60 -13.29
CA ASP A 48 37.64 -15.62 -12.60
C ASP A 48 36.84 -16.09 -11.38
N GLU A 49 37.22 -15.51 -10.23
CA GLU A 49 36.34 -15.17 -9.12
C GLU A 49 35.20 -14.24 -9.60
N PHE A 50 34.24 -14.76 -10.36
CA PHE A 50 32.95 -14.09 -10.54
C PHE A 50 32.29 -14.01 -9.17
N HIS A 51 32.30 -12.81 -8.59
CA HIS A 51 31.50 -12.49 -7.41
C HIS A 51 30.04 -12.76 -7.76
N GLN A 52 29.52 -13.93 -7.38
CA GLN A 52 28.12 -14.26 -7.56
C GLN A 52 27.30 -13.28 -6.71
N ILE A 53 26.43 -12.51 -7.36
CA ILE A 53 25.47 -11.64 -6.69
C ILE A 53 24.73 -12.50 -5.64
N PRO A 54 24.67 -12.08 -4.36
CA PRO A 54 23.99 -12.85 -3.34
C PRO A 54 22.55 -13.17 -3.75
N ARG A 55 22.12 -14.43 -3.53
CA ARG A 55 20.76 -14.90 -3.90
C ARG A 55 19.67 -13.98 -3.36
N VAL A 56 19.83 -13.55 -2.12
CA VAL A 56 18.87 -12.69 -1.42
C VAL A 56 18.57 -11.38 -2.16
N ILE A 57 19.51 -10.84 -2.94
CA ILE A 57 19.34 -9.63 -3.77
C ILE A 57 19.30 -9.93 -5.28
N THR A 58 19.16 -11.19 -5.67
CA THR A 58 19.01 -11.59 -7.07
C THR A 58 17.52 -11.65 -7.43
N PRO A 59 17.04 -10.92 -8.46
CA PRO A 59 15.64 -10.99 -8.88
C PRO A 59 15.22 -12.40 -9.28
N PHE A 60 13.95 -12.74 -9.05
CA PHE A 60 13.40 -14.02 -9.49
C PHE A 60 13.45 -14.15 -11.03
N PRO A 61 13.97 -15.26 -11.59
CA PRO A 61 14.31 -15.40 -13.01
C PRO A 61 13.10 -15.77 -13.87
N ALA A 62 12.06 -14.94 -13.85
CA ALA A 62 10.89 -15.04 -14.72
C ALA A 62 10.56 -13.69 -15.36
N PRO A 63 9.92 -13.66 -16.54
CA PRO A 63 9.43 -12.41 -17.13
C PRO A 63 8.62 -11.59 -16.12
N LYS A 64 8.77 -10.26 -16.19
CA LYS A 64 8.03 -9.35 -15.32
C LYS A 64 6.53 -9.39 -15.65
N LEU A 65 5.71 -9.49 -14.61
CA LEU A 65 4.25 -9.43 -14.76
C LEU A 65 3.80 -8.01 -15.11
N SER A 66 4.51 -6.97 -14.67
CA SER A 66 4.22 -5.59 -15.07
C SER A 66 4.40 -5.33 -16.58
N HIS A 67 5.09 -6.24 -17.29
CA HIS A 67 5.34 -6.14 -18.73
C HIS A 67 4.33 -6.92 -19.59
N LEU A 68 3.29 -7.51 -18.99
CA LEU A 68 2.28 -8.25 -19.74
C LEU A 68 1.55 -7.34 -20.74
N PRO A 69 1.14 -7.86 -21.91
CA PRO A 69 0.49 -7.06 -22.96
C PRO A 69 -0.73 -6.29 -22.48
N MET A 70 -1.52 -6.86 -21.56
CA MET A 70 -2.70 -6.22 -20.98
C MET A 70 -2.39 -4.94 -20.17
N PHE A 71 -1.15 -4.80 -19.69
CA PHE A 71 -0.69 -3.59 -18.98
C PHE A 71 0.09 -2.63 -19.87
N GLN A 72 0.20 -2.88 -21.17
CA GLN A 72 0.87 -2.00 -22.13
C GLN A 72 -0.15 -1.16 -22.93
N GLY A 73 0.32 -0.39 -23.91
CA GLY A 73 -0.53 0.39 -24.81
C GLY A 73 -1.41 1.40 -24.07
N ASP A 74 -2.71 1.38 -24.39
CA ASP A 74 -3.69 2.31 -23.84
C ASP A 74 -3.82 2.20 -22.33
N HIS A 75 -3.70 1.00 -21.75
CA HIS A 75 -3.77 0.81 -20.29
C HIS A 75 -2.64 1.57 -19.60
N LYS A 76 -1.39 1.31 -20.01
CA LYS A 76 -0.20 1.99 -19.49
C LYS A 76 -0.29 3.50 -19.63
N GLU A 77 -0.73 3.96 -20.80
CA GLU A 77 -0.85 5.38 -21.07
C GLU A 77 -1.97 6.01 -20.24
N SER A 78 -3.12 5.34 -20.11
CA SER A 78 -4.26 5.81 -19.32
C SER A 78 -3.90 5.97 -17.85
N LEU A 79 -2.96 5.17 -17.32
CA LEU A 79 -2.49 5.28 -15.95
C LEU A 79 -1.18 6.06 -15.82
N TYR A 80 -0.65 6.63 -16.91
CA TYR A 80 0.67 7.26 -16.88
C TYR A 80 0.73 8.41 -15.86
N TRP A 81 -0.19 9.38 -15.93
CA TRP A 81 -0.35 10.44 -14.93
C TRP A 81 -1.35 10.07 -13.84
N GLY A 82 -1.09 10.46 -12.59
CA GLY A 82 -2.06 10.33 -11.51
C GLY A 82 -1.59 10.98 -10.22
N THR A 83 -2.43 10.90 -9.20
CA THR A 83 -2.21 11.43 -7.84
C THR A 83 -1.29 10.53 -7.02
N TYR A 84 -0.26 9.95 -7.67
CA TYR A 84 0.54 8.84 -7.16
C TYR A 84 1.60 9.20 -6.12
N ARG A 85 1.38 10.27 -5.34
CA ARG A 85 2.22 10.71 -4.22
C ARG A 85 1.38 10.76 -2.94
N PRO A 86 0.96 9.61 -2.39
CA PRO A 86 -0.01 9.56 -1.29
C PRO A 86 0.47 10.28 -0.02
N GLN A 87 1.78 10.40 0.19
CA GLN A 87 2.40 11.11 1.31
C GLN A 87 2.19 12.63 1.32
N VAL A 88 1.77 13.26 0.22
CA VAL A 88 1.44 14.70 0.18
C VAL A 88 -0.06 14.92 0.16
N TYR A 89 -0.52 16.09 0.64
CA TYR A 89 -1.95 16.43 0.62
C TYR A 89 -2.51 16.45 -0.81
N PHE A 90 -1.76 17.01 -1.76
CA PHE A 90 -2.06 16.90 -3.17
C PHE A 90 -0.75 16.89 -3.97
N GLY A 91 -0.61 15.92 -4.87
CA GLY A 91 0.55 15.81 -5.76
C GLY A 91 0.25 14.94 -6.96
N VAL A 92 0.79 15.33 -8.11
CA VAL A 92 0.66 14.61 -9.38
C VAL A 92 2.05 14.15 -9.82
N ARG A 93 2.17 12.89 -10.22
CA ARG A 93 3.38 12.36 -10.86
C ARG A 93 3.00 11.39 -11.97
N ALA A 94 3.96 11.13 -12.85
CA ALA A 94 3.89 10.06 -13.82
C ALA A 94 4.47 8.75 -13.24
N ARG A 95 4.00 7.61 -13.77
CA ARG A 95 4.50 6.26 -13.50
C ARG A 95 5.78 6.00 -14.30
N THR A 96 6.83 6.71 -13.93
CA THR A 96 8.18 6.59 -14.50
C THR A 96 9.22 6.86 -13.39
N PRO A 97 10.42 6.23 -13.44
CA PRO A 97 11.45 6.39 -12.41
C PRO A 97 11.87 7.83 -12.12
N GLN A 98 11.90 8.68 -13.15
CA GLN A 98 12.21 10.11 -13.03
C GLN A 98 11.08 10.90 -13.69
N SER A 99 10.19 11.45 -12.88
CA SER A 99 8.97 12.11 -13.34
C SER A 99 9.10 13.63 -13.35
N LEU A 100 8.24 14.29 -14.12
CA LEU A 100 7.76 15.62 -13.70
C LEU A 100 6.81 15.43 -12.52
N VAL A 101 7.00 16.20 -11.46
CA VAL A 101 6.21 16.12 -10.24
C VAL A 101 5.63 17.48 -9.94
N ALA A 102 4.33 17.53 -9.71
CA ALA A 102 3.64 18.72 -9.22
C ALA A 102 3.06 18.48 -7.83
N GLY A 103 2.83 19.55 -7.09
CA GLY A 103 2.16 19.47 -5.80
C GLY A 103 1.72 20.82 -5.25
N LEU A 104 0.92 20.75 -4.19
CA LEU A 104 0.34 21.90 -3.52
C LEU A 104 0.88 22.00 -2.09
N MET A 105 1.21 23.22 -1.68
CA MET A 105 1.43 23.60 -0.29
C MET A 105 0.56 24.82 0.05
N TRP A 106 0.34 25.08 1.33
CA TRP A 106 -0.26 26.32 1.79
C TRP A 106 0.23 26.67 3.18
N LEU A 107 0.17 27.95 3.54
CA LEU A 107 0.39 28.36 4.92
C LEU A 107 -0.86 28.10 5.74
N GLY A 108 -0.69 27.33 6.81
CA GLY A 108 -1.70 27.13 7.84
C GLY A 108 -1.97 28.42 8.60
N ASP A 109 -3.13 28.45 9.24
CA ASP A 109 -3.61 29.62 9.97
C ASP A 109 -2.89 29.86 11.30
N GLU A 110 -2.18 28.84 11.76
CA GLU A 110 -1.45 28.78 13.01
C GLU A 110 0.03 29.17 12.86
N LYS A 111 0.63 29.46 14.02
CA LYS A 111 2.06 29.66 14.18
C LYS A 111 2.62 28.51 14.99
N ASP A 112 3.85 28.09 14.69
CA ASP A 112 4.58 27.15 15.54
C ASP A 112 4.99 27.81 16.87
N ASP A 113 5.61 27.02 17.75
CA ASP A 113 6.09 27.49 19.07
C ASP A 113 7.11 28.63 18.97
N ASP A 114 7.79 28.78 17.83
CA ASP A 114 8.74 29.86 17.53
C ASP A 114 8.05 31.11 16.92
N GLY A 115 6.72 31.08 16.71
CA GLY A 115 5.96 32.15 16.06
C GLY A 115 6.06 32.19 14.53
N LYS A 116 6.60 31.14 13.89
CA LYS A 116 6.74 31.03 12.43
C LYS A 116 5.49 30.41 11.81
N HIS A 117 5.25 30.73 10.53
CA HIS A 117 4.12 30.16 9.80
C HIS A 117 4.30 28.66 9.54
N VAL A 118 3.27 27.86 9.82
CA VAL A 118 3.26 26.43 9.51
C VAL A 118 2.98 26.22 8.03
N MET A 119 3.84 25.50 7.32
CA MET A 119 3.64 25.12 5.91
C MET A 119 3.04 23.73 5.85
N ARG A 120 1.88 23.59 5.21
CA ARG A 120 1.25 22.29 4.94
C ARG A 120 1.71 21.76 3.60
N HIS A 121 2.26 20.54 3.57
CA HIS A 121 2.74 19.91 2.34
C HIS A 121 2.58 18.39 2.38
N PHE A 122 3.35 17.72 3.25
CA PHE A 122 3.18 16.30 3.52
C PHE A 122 1.99 16.06 4.46
N CYS A 123 1.28 14.96 4.26
CA CYS A 123 0.26 14.49 5.19
C CYS A 123 0.90 14.21 6.55
N GLU A 124 0.35 14.79 7.60
CA GLU A 124 0.79 14.59 8.99
C GLU A 124 -0.28 13.85 9.80
N ASN A 125 0.12 13.21 10.89
CA ASN A 125 -0.80 12.57 11.84
C ASN A 125 -1.09 13.49 13.06
N SER A 126 -1.25 14.80 12.82
CA SER A 126 -1.51 15.82 13.84
C SER A 126 -2.97 16.30 13.82
N GLN A 127 -3.56 16.70 14.95
CA GLN A 127 -4.97 17.14 14.97
C GLN A 127 -5.23 18.53 14.37
N ASP A 128 -4.22 19.16 13.79
CA ASP A 128 -4.27 20.55 13.35
C ASP A 128 -5.27 20.78 12.19
N LEU A 129 -5.45 19.77 11.34
CA LEU A 129 -6.54 19.75 10.35
C LEU A 129 -7.78 19.08 10.93
N LYS A 130 -8.94 19.71 10.73
CA LYS A 130 -10.23 19.15 11.16
C LYS A 130 -10.60 17.91 10.35
N SER A 131 -10.37 17.93 9.03
CA SER A 131 -10.57 16.76 8.16
C SER A 131 -9.79 16.91 6.86
N PHE A 132 -9.39 15.80 6.24
CA PHE A 132 -8.98 15.78 4.84
C PHE A 132 -9.14 14.39 4.23
N GLY A 133 -9.44 14.33 2.94
CA GLY A 133 -9.49 13.08 2.21
C GLY A 133 -10.20 13.20 0.87
N TRP A 134 -9.99 12.20 0.02
CA TRP A 134 -10.74 12.03 -1.22
C TRP A 134 -12.19 11.70 -0.90
N ARG A 135 -13.12 12.52 -1.40
CA ARG A 135 -14.56 12.22 -1.37
C ARG A 135 -14.91 11.29 -2.53
N GLU A 136 -14.23 11.50 -3.66
CA GLU A 136 -14.40 10.77 -4.90
C GLU A 136 -13.03 10.60 -5.57
N HIS A 137 -12.75 9.41 -6.08
CA HIS A 137 -11.56 9.15 -6.88
C HIS A 137 -11.81 7.88 -7.69
N ASN A 138 -11.58 7.89 -9.00
CA ASN A 138 -11.84 6.70 -9.83
C ASN A 138 -10.59 5.85 -10.12
N GLY A 139 -9.43 6.29 -9.64
CA GLY A 139 -8.14 5.58 -9.80
C GLY A 139 -7.52 5.74 -11.18
N VAL A 140 -8.18 6.44 -12.11
CA VAL A 140 -7.74 6.60 -13.49
C VAL A 140 -7.60 8.07 -13.83
N ASP A 141 -8.70 8.81 -13.96
CA ASP A 141 -8.71 10.14 -14.56
C ASP A 141 -9.52 11.21 -13.83
N PHE A 142 -10.04 10.92 -12.64
CA PHE A 142 -10.81 11.86 -11.84
C PHE A 142 -10.58 11.65 -10.35
N GLY A 143 -10.47 12.76 -9.62
CA GLY A 143 -10.55 12.79 -8.17
C GLY A 143 -10.99 14.13 -7.64
N ARG A 144 -11.75 14.13 -6.53
CA ARG A 144 -12.19 15.29 -5.78
C ARG A 144 -11.90 15.07 -4.30
N GLN A 145 -11.02 15.90 -3.75
CA GLN A 145 -10.62 15.89 -2.36
C GLN A 145 -11.08 17.17 -1.68
N GLU A 146 -11.51 17.02 -0.43
CA GLU A 146 -11.83 18.13 0.46
C GLU A 146 -10.88 18.12 1.66
N LEU A 147 -10.42 19.30 2.04
CA LEU A 147 -9.62 19.55 3.23
C LEU A 147 -10.25 20.71 4.00
N LEU A 148 -10.39 20.52 5.31
CA LEU A 148 -10.87 21.53 6.25
C LEU A 148 -9.74 21.88 7.22
N ASP A 149 -9.14 23.03 6.99
CA ASP A 149 -8.11 23.63 7.84
C ASP A 149 -8.75 24.78 8.62
N GLN A 150 -9.03 24.57 9.91
CA GLN A 150 -9.81 25.48 10.73
C GLN A 150 -11.16 25.84 10.09
N ASP A 151 -11.30 27.06 9.57
CA ASP A 151 -12.52 27.56 8.93
C ASP A 151 -12.35 27.74 7.41
N MET A 152 -11.21 27.32 6.86
CA MET A 152 -10.93 27.28 5.43
C MET A 152 -11.21 25.87 4.87
N ILE A 153 -12.08 25.81 3.87
CA ILE A 153 -12.25 24.63 3.03
C ILE A 153 -11.40 24.83 1.78
N LEU A 154 -10.49 23.89 1.55
CA LEU A 154 -9.71 23.76 0.34
C LEU A 154 -10.18 22.49 -0.39
N GLU A 155 -10.79 22.66 -1.55
CA GLU A 155 -11.16 21.54 -2.39
C GLU A 155 -10.20 21.46 -3.58
N THR A 156 -9.64 20.28 -3.80
CA THR A 156 -8.73 19.99 -4.92
C THR A 156 -9.35 18.94 -5.82
N SER A 157 -9.62 19.30 -7.07
CA SER A 157 -10.13 18.40 -8.11
C SER A 157 -9.08 18.14 -9.17
N PHE A 158 -8.88 16.88 -9.56
CA PHE A 158 -7.95 16.44 -10.60
C PHE A 158 -8.73 15.79 -11.73
N VAL A 159 -8.39 16.14 -12.98
CA VAL A 159 -8.94 15.46 -14.16
C VAL A 159 -7.91 15.32 -15.27
N LYS A 160 -8.00 14.25 -16.07
CA LYS A 160 -7.19 14.05 -17.28
C LYS A 160 -8.02 14.14 -18.55
N SER A 161 -7.38 14.54 -19.64
CA SER A 161 -7.94 14.47 -20.99
C SER A 161 -6.88 14.01 -21.99
N LYS A 162 -7.25 13.10 -22.89
CA LYS A 162 -6.41 12.74 -24.04
C LYS A 162 -6.74 13.58 -25.29
N GLU A 163 -7.79 14.38 -25.25
CA GLU A 163 -8.31 15.07 -26.43
C GLU A 163 -7.30 16.10 -26.98
N GLY A 164 -6.90 15.92 -28.23
CA GLY A 164 -5.93 16.79 -28.91
C GLY A 164 -4.49 16.71 -28.40
N SER A 165 -4.19 15.90 -27.39
CA SER A 165 -2.82 15.76 -26.89
C SER A 165 -2.00 14.80 -27.76
N LEU A 166 -0.73 15.14 -27.98
CA LEU A 166 0.24 14.27 -28.66
C LEU A 166 1.35 13.80 -27.70
N GLY A 167 1.23 14.16 -26.41
CA GLY A 167 2.17 13.76 -25.37
C GLY A 167 1.67 12.48 -24.70
N TYR A 168 2.59 11.62 -24.30
CA TYR A 168 2.24 10.36 -23.66
C TYR A 168 1.50 10.62 -22.33
N GLY A 169 0.34 9.98 -22.17
CA GLY A 169 -0.52 10.13 -21.00
C GLY A 169 -1.47 11.33 -21.06
N GLY A 170 -1.42 12.13 -22.14
CA GLY A 170 -2.34 13.24 -22.37
C GLY A 170 -2.06 14.48 -21.52
N ASP A 171 -3.14 15.22 -21.28
CA ASP A 171 -3.20 16.46 -20.52
C ASP A 171 -3.90 16.25 -19.19
N TRP A 172 -3.67 17.14 -18.25
CA TRP A 172 -4.38 17.13 -16.97
C TRP A 172 -4.63 18.55 -16.46
N SER A 173 -5.65 18.67 -15.61
CA SER A 173 -5.97 19.91 -14.93
C SER A 173 -6.23 19.69 -13.45
N VAL A 174 -5.88 20.69 -12.66
CA VAL A 174 -6.15 20.75 -11.22
C VAL A 174 -6.97 22.01 -10.95
N ARG A 175 -8.14 21.84 -10.35
CA ARG A 175 -8.92 22.95 -9.81
C ARG A 175 -8.75 23.01 -8.30
N ILE A 176 -8.46 24.21 -7.80
CA ILE A 176 -8.35 24.52 -6.39
C ILE A 176 -9.45 25.53 -6.06
N ASN A 177 -10.42 25.11 -5.28
CA ASN A 177 -11.49 25.97 -4.75
C ASN A 177 -11.17 26.31 -3.30
N ARG A 178 -11.11 27.61 -2.99
CA ARG A 178 -10.99 28.11 -1.62
C ARG A 178 -12.33 28.69 -1.17
N ILE A 179 -12.86 28.16 -0.07
CA ILE A 179 -14.14 28.55 0.52
C ILE A 179 -13.91 28.85 2.02
N ASN A 180 -14.50 29.93 2.55
CA ASN A 180 -14.51 30.21 3.98
C ASN A 180 -15.81 29.73 4.62
N LYS A 181 -15.73 28.95 5.69
CA LYS A 181 -16.88 28.46 6.45
C LYS A 181 -17.28 29.50 7.50
N GLY A 182 -18.49 30.05 7.39
CA GLY A 182 -19.15 30.79 8.48
C GLY A 182 -18.71 32.24 8.73
N LEU A 183 -17.79 32.81 7.96
CA LEU A 183 -17.47 34.23 8.01
C LEU A 183 -18.28 34.99 6.95
N ASN A 184 -18.95 36.08 7.34
CA ASN A 184 -19.30 37.13 6.37
C ASN A 184 -18.00 37.57 5.67
N ASP A 185 -18.03 37.83 4.36
CA ASP A 185 -16.90 38.28 3.52
C ASP A 185 -16.17 39.56 4.02
N GLU A 186 -16.56 40.11 5.17
CA GLU A 186 -15.99 41.30 5.79
C GLU A 186 -14.61 41.08 6.45
N VAL A 187 -14.27 39.86 6.89
CA VAL A 187 -12.92 39.55 7.39
C VAL A 187 -12.04 39.06 6.23
N LYS A 188 -11.34 39.99 5.58
CA LYS A 188 -10.39 39.69 4.50
C LYS A 188 -9.14 39.01 5.04
N ARG A 189 -9.13 37.68 5.06
CA ARG A 189 -7.94 36.87 5.35
C ARG A 189 -7.23 36.48 4.06
N THR A 190 -5.96 36.87 3.93
CA THR A 190 -5.08 36.41 2.85
C THR A 190 -4.70 34.95 3.07
N VAL A 191 -4.93 34.12 2.06
CA VAL A 191 -4.46 32.74 1.98
C VAL A 191 -3.33 32.70 0.98
N HIS A 192 -2.24 32.01 1.33
CA HIS A 192 -1.09 31.81 0.46
C HIS A 192 -1.01 30.34 0.07
N LEU A 193 -1.29 30.07 -1.21
CA LEU A 193 -1.13 28.75 -1.83
C LEU A 193 0.20 28.71 -2.57
N PHE A 194 0.85 27.55 -2.62
CA PHE A 194 2.10 27.36 -3.34
C PHE A 194 1.95 26.13 -4.23
N PHE A 195 1.88 26.35 -5.55
CA PHE A 195 1.89 25.26 -6.51
C PHE A 195 3.30 25.12 -7.07
N TYR A 196 3.84 23.91 -7.03
CA TYR A 196 5.20 23.67 -7.52
C TYR A 196 5.23 22.64 -8.64
N LEU A 197 6.28 22.73 -9.45
CA LEU A 197 6.63 21.77 -10.50
C LEU A 197 8.14 21.51 -10.43
N THR A 198 8.51 20.24 -10.47
CA THR A 198 9.91 19.79 -10.50
C THR A 198 10.11 18.72 -11.56
N ASP A 199 11.29 18.68 -12.15
CA ASP A 199 11.76 17.53 -12.94
C ASP A 199 12.73 16.68 -12.09
N GLU A 200 12.32 15.48 -11.69
CA GLU A 200 13.15 14.55 -10.87
C GLU A 200 14.43 14.11 -11.60
N GLY A 201 14.50 14.25 -12.93
CA GLY A 201 15.72 14.04 -13.72
C GLY A 201 16.70 15.22 -13.67
N GLY A 202 16.34 16.33 -13.02
CA GLY A 202 17.16 17.54 -12.91
C GLY A 202 17.18 18.39 -14.19
N ASN A 203 16.26 18.16 -15.13
CA ASN A 203 16.18 18.97 -16.34
C ASN A 203 15.75 20.41 -16.02
N VAL A 204 16.30 21.36 -16.76
CA VAL A 204 16.00 22.78 -16.58
C VAL A 204 14.58 23.09 -17.02
N LEU A 205 13.86 23.80 -16.16
CA LEU A 205 12.52 24.31 -16.45
C LEU A 205 12.60 25.76 -16.93
N ASN A 206 11.75 26.14 -17.89
CA ASN A 206 11.66 27.52 -18.37
C ASN A 206 10.50 28.24 -17.69
N LEU A 207 10.78 29.38 -17.05
CA LEU A 207 9.76 30.26 -16.49
C LEU A 207 8.96 30.98 -17.59
N GLY A 208 7.65 31.17 -17.39
CA GLY A 208 6.82 31.98 -18.27
C GLY A 208 7.20 33.47 -18.30
N LYS A 209 6.95 34.15 -19.42
CA LYS A 209 7.39 35.54 -19.62
C LYS A 209 6.62 36.60 -18.83
N ASN A 210 5.41 36.28 -18.32
CA ASN A 210 4.51 37.23 -17.63
C ASN A 210 3.89 36.65 -16.35
N VAL A 211 4.64 35.85 -15.58
CA VAL A 211 4.11 35.17 -14.37
C VAL A 211 3.59 36.14 -13.31
N LEU A 212 4.12 37.37 -13.26
CA LEU A 212 3.73 38.40 -12.30
C LEU A 212 2.48 39.21 -12.71
N ASP A 213 2.06 39.14 -13.98
CA ASP A 213 0.94 39.91 -14.55
C ASP A 213 -0.20 38.96 -14.99
N LEU A 214 -0.77 38.21 -14.04
CA LEU A 214 -1.83 37.22 -14.28
C LEU A 214 -3.17 37.92 -14.63
N LYS A 215 -3.39 38.24 -15.91
CA LYS A 215 -4.58 38.98 -16.33
C LYS A 215 -5.78 38.13 -16.77
N GLU A 216 -5.59 36.91 -17.31
CA GLU A 216 -6.71 35.99 -17.66
C GLU A 216 -6.30 34.49 -17.71
N SER A 217 -5.19 34.18 -18.38
CA SER A 217 -4.52 32.87 -18.41
C SER A 217 -3.04 33.11 -18.63
N SER A 218 -2.15 32.42 -17.91
CA SER A 218 -0.71 32.67 -18.01
C SER A 218 0.11 31.39 -17.93
N VAL A 219 1.10 31.30 -18.82
CA VAL A 219 2.11 30.25 -18.77
C VAL A 219 2.93 30.43 -17.49
N LEU A 220 2.90 29.44 -16.60
CA LEU A 220 3.73 29.39 -15.41
C LEU A 220 5.12 28.86 -15.75
N ALA A 221 5.15 27.68 -16.38
CA ALA A 221 6.39 26.98 -16.73
C ALA A 221 6.23 26.22 -18.05
N SER A 222 7.36 25.92 -18.68
CA SER A 222 7.42 25.11 -19.89
C SER A 222 8.71 24.32 -19.98
N GLY A 223 8.70 23.25 -20.74
CA GLY A 223 9.88 22.41 -20.96
C GLY A 223 9.65 21.36 -22.03
N SER A 224 10.58 20.42 -22.11
CA SER A 224 10.51 19.30 -23.04
C SER A 224 11.06 18.06 -22.38
N ARG A 225 10.42 16.91 -22.64
CA ARG A 225 10.89 15.61 -22.20
C ARG A 225 10.65 14.56 -23.27
N ALA A 226 11.43 13.47 -23.22
CA ALA A 226 11.34 12.39 -24.19
C ALA A 226 9.99 11.66 -24.17
N ASP A 227 9.38 11.54 -22.99
CA ASP A 227 8.10 10.84 -22.77
C ASP A 227 6.89 11.71 -23.18
N VAL A 228 6.80 12.94 -22.68
CA VAL A 228 5.62 13.81 -22.88
C VAL A 228 5.78 14.86 -23.98
N GLY A 229 6.97 14.95 -24.61
CA GLY A 229 7.30 15.97 -25.61
C GLY A 229 7.42 17.37 -25.00
N ASN A 230 7.20 18.39 -25.83
CA ASN A 230 7.11 19.78 -25.36
C ASN A 230 5.83 19.98 -24.56
N TRP A 231 5.93 20.64 -23.42
CA TRP A 231 4.81 20.84 -22.51
C TRP A 231 4.78 22.27 -21.94
N GLN A 232 3.60 22.68 -21.50
CA GLN A 232 3.38 23.95 -20.80
C GLN A 232 2.41 23.74 -19.63
N MET A 233 2.64 24.47 -18.55
CA MET A 233 1.74 24.56 -17.40
C MET A 233 1.17 25.98 -17.33
N HIS A 234 -0.15 26.08 -17.25
CA HIS A 234 -0.90 27.33 -17.30
C HIS A 234 -1.71 27.51 -16.03
N LEU A 235 -1.89 28.76 -15.61
CA LEU A 235 -2.78 29.13 -14.52
C LEU A 235 -3.88 30.06 -15.05
N LYS A 236 -5.11 29.78 -14.62
CA LYS A 236 -6.27 30.64 -14.81
C LYS A 236 -6.98 30.83 -13.46
N SER A 237 -7.43 32.04 -13.18
CA SER A 237 -8.19 32.36 -11.97
C SER A 237 -9.37 33.26 -12.33
N GLU A 238 -10.53 33.02 -11.72
CA GLU A 238 -11.70 33.90 -11.85
C GLU A 238 -11.60 35.12 -10.93
N ALA A 239 -10.82 35.02 -9.86
CA ALA A 239 -10.56 36.10 -8.91
C ALA A 239 -9.23 36.80 -9.21
N HIS A 240 -9.11 38.06 -8.79
CA HIS A 240 -7.83 38.74 -8.77
C HIS A 240 -6.91 38.07 -7.75
N ILE A 241 -5.75 37.61 -8.22
CA ILE A 241 -4.73 36.94 -7.41
C ILE A 241 -3.42 37.70 -7.51
N ASP A 242 -2.69 37.68 -6.40
CA ASP A 242 -1.31 38.18 -6.35
C ASP A 242 -0.35 36.99 -6.46
N ALA A 243 0.66 37.09 -7.32
CA ALA A 243 1.51 35.96 -7.64
C ALA A 243 2.99 36.29 -7.57
N HIS A 244 3.72 35.38 -6.94
CA HIS A 244 5.17 35.44 -6.80
C HIS A 244 5.77 34.07 -7.13
N TYR A 245 7.07 34.03 -7.39
CA TYR A 245 7.73 32.75 -7.69
C TYR A 245 9.12 32.64 -7.08
N CYS A 246 9.60 31.41 -6.99
CA CYS A 246 11.00 31.11 -6.73
C CYS A 246 11.44 29.88 -7.52
N GLY A 247 12.62 29.95 -8.14
CA GLY A 247 13.25 28.82 -8.81
C GLY A 247 14.43 28.27 -8.00
N PHE A 248 14.45 26.94 -7.81
CA PHE A 248 15.51 26.24 -7.07
C PHE A 248 16.23 25.24 -7.98
N LYS A 249 17.55 25.08 -7.76
CA LYS A 249 18.38 24.03 -8.37
C LYS A 249 18.76 23.00 -7.32
N THR A 250 17.86 22.07 -7.05
CA THR A 250 18.09 20.97 -6.12
C THR A 250 17.37 19.71 -6.60
N PRO A 251 17.95 18.51 -6.39
CA PRO A 251 17.23 17.25 -6.56
C PRO A 251 16.35 16.91 -5.33
N ASP A 252 16.52 17.62 -4.21
CA ASP A 252 15.85 17.32 -2.94
C ASP A 252 14.42 17.90 -2.89
N ILE A 253 13.46 17.08 -3.30
CA ILE A 253 12.02 17.40 -3.20
C ILE A 253 11.47 17.20 -1.78
N VAL A 254 12.13 16.37 -0.95
CA VAL A 254 11.68 16.05 0.40
C VAL A 254 11.71 17.29 1.28
N ASN A 255 12.78 18.09 1.18
CA ASN A 255 12.96 19.32 1.96
C ASN A 255 12.50 20.59 1.21
N LEU A 256 11.64 20.46 0.20
CA LEU A 256 11.19 21.61 -0.60
C LEU A 256 10.39 22.62 0.25
N SER A 257 9.54 22.16 1.17
CA SER A 257 8.79 23.03 2.08
C SER A 257 9.70 23.93 2.91
N ASP A 258 10.82 23.38 3.40
CA ASP A 258 11.81 24.11 4.19
C ASP A 258 12.54 25.16 3.35
N ALA A 259 12.87 24.82 2.10
CA ALA A 259 13.47 25.78 1.17
C ALA A 259 12.53 26.96 0.88
N VAL A 260 11.23 26.68 0.69
CA VAL A 260 10.19 27.70 0.50
C VAL A 260 10.04 28.57 1.75
N GLN A 261 9.93 27.98 2.94
CA GLN A 261 9.84 28.73 4.19
C GLN A 261 11.07 29.61 4.44
N LYS A 262 12.28 29.10 4.17
CA LYS A 262 13.52 29.90 4.26
C LYS A 262 13.50 31.10 3.32
N ASN A 263 13.02 30.92 2.08
CA ASN A 263 12.87 32.01 1.13
C ASN A 263 11.89 33.08 1.67
N LEU A 264 10.70 32.65 2.13
CA LEU A 264 9.68 33.53 2.71
C LEU A 264 10.21 34.31 3.92
N ALA A 265 10.89 33.64 4.86
CA ALA A 265 11.44 34.27 6.05
C ALA A 265 12.49 35.35 5.71
N VAL A 266 13.31 35.12 4.68
CA VAL A 266 14.26 36.13 4.19
C VAL A 266 13.54 37.33 3.58
N GLN A 267 12.46 37.11 2.82
CA GLN A 267 11.69 38.19 2.21
C GLN A 267 10.87 38.98 3.22
N GLU A 268 10.28 38.33 4.21
CA GLU A 268 9.57 38.98 5.31
C GLU A 268 10.52 39.89 6.10
N ASN A 269 11.73 39.41 6.41
CA ASN A 269 12.75 40.21 7.09
C ASN A 269 13.26 41.40 6.26
N LYS A 270 13.35 41.26 4.93
CA LYS A 270 13.86 42.31 4.04
C LYS A 270 12.81 43.36 3.66
N SER A 271 11.58 42.92 3.40
CA SER A 271 10.53 43.74 2.77
C SER A 271 9.31 43.95 3.67
N GLY A 272 9.20 43.22 4.78
CA GLY A 272 8.00 43.20 5.63
C GLY A 272 6.81 42.48 4.98
N ARG A 273 7.01 41.78 3.86
CA ARG A 273 5.95 41.09 3.11
C ARG A 273 6.22 39.60 3.04
N LEU A 274 5.16 38.81 3.23
CA LEU A 274 5.18 37.36 3.15
C LEU A 274 5.00 36.91 1.69
N GLN A 275 6.01 37.17 0.87
CA GLN A 275 6.02 36.88 -0.56
C GLN A 275 7.32 36.16 -0.97
N LEU A 276 7.27 35.33 -1.99
CA LEU A 276 8.47 34.75 -2.60
C LEU A 276 9.33 35.84 -3.25
N SER A 277 10.60 35.50 -3.49
CA SER A 277 11.61 36.47 -3.89
C SER A 277 11.53 36.99 -5.33
N ASP A 278 10.71 36.37 -6.18
CA ASP A 278 10.65 36.64 -7.63
C ASP A 278 12.01 36.47 -8.31
N THR A 279 12.74 35.44 -7.89
CA THR A 279 14.07 35.10 -8.42
C THR A 279 14.18 33.60 -8.68
N SER A 280 14.99 33.22 -9.64
CA SER A 280 15.36 31.82 -9.91
C SER A 280 16.87 31.64 -9.89
N GLU A 281 17.31 30.48 -9.42
CA GLU A 281 18.69 30.03 -9.61
C GLU A 281 18.94 29.66 -11.08
N ASP A 282 20.17 29.85 -11.54
CA ASP A 282 20.57 29.44 -12.89
C ASP A 282 20.34 27.93 -13.08
N SER A 283 19.63 27.56 -14.15
CA SER A 283 19.27 26.17 -14.44
C SER A 283 18.36 25.52 -13.38
N SER A 284 17.41 26.26 -12.83
CA SER A 284 16.40 25.74 -11.89
C SER A 284 15.67 24.52 -12.45
N SER A 285 15.63 23.45 -11.66
CA SER A 285 14.87 22.21 -11.93
C SER A 285 13.52 22.20 -11.20
N ILE A 286 13.31 23.14 -10.27
CA ILE A 286 12.08 23.32 -9.51
C ILE A 286 11.61 24.76 -9.64
N TYR A 287 10.31 24.96 -9.89
CA TYR A 287 9.65 26.25 -9.68
C TYR A 287 8.52 26.10 -8.69
N VAL A 288 8.44 27.07 -7.78
CA VAL A 288 7.34 27.23 -6.82
C VAL A 288 6.65 28.55 -7.13
N PHE A 289 5.33 28.50 -7.32
CA PHE A 289 4.47 29.64 -7.61
C PHE A 289 3.57 29.89 -6.40
N GLN A 290 3.79 31.02 -5.73
CA GLN A 290 2.89 31.51 -4.68
C GLN A 290 1.70 32.20 -5.32
N ILE A 291 0.50 31.82 -4.92
CA ILE A 291 -0.77 32.36 -5.36
C ILE A 291 -1.51 32.83 -4.11
N SER A 292 -1.68 34.14 -3.98
CA SER A 292 -2.28 34.78 -2.81
C SER A 292 -3.65 35.34 -3.15
N THR A 293 -4.64 35.03 -2.32
CA THR A 293 -6.03 35.49 -2.48
C THR A 293 -6.62 35.92 -1.15
N THR A 294 -7.53 36.89 -1.16
CA THR A 294 -8.25 37.35 0.06
C THR A 294 -9.71 36.92 0.09
N THR A 295 -10.30 36.65 -1.07
CA THR A 295 -11.71 36.27 -1.24
C THR A 295 -11.84 34.79 -1.59
N GLN A 296 -13.07 34.27 -1.61
CA GLN A 296 -13.30 32.97 -2.23
C GLN A 296 -12.82 33.00 -3.68
N SER A 297 -12.20 31.92 -4.14
CA SER A 297 -11.56 31.90 -5.45
C SER A 297 -11.46 30.48 -6.00
N THR A 298 -11.62 30.38 -7.31
CA THR A 298 -11.39 29.19 -8.13
C THR A 298 -10.12 29.41 -8.93
N ILE A 299 -9.14 28.53 -8.75
CA ILE A 299 -7.86 28.55 -9.46
C ILE A 299 -7.73 27.24 -10.25
N ASP A 300 -7.52 27.36 -11.55
CA ASP A 300 -7.30 26.23 -12.45
C ASP A 300 -5.85 26.21 -12.91
N ILE A 301 -5.22 25.04 -12.83
CA ILE A 301 -3.86 24.78 -13.29
C ILE A 301 -3.91 23.68 -14.32
N ALA A 302 -3.66 24.03 -15.59
CA ALA A 302 -3.72 23.11 -16.72
C ALA A 302 -2.32 22.77 -17.24
N PHE A 303 -2.02 21.48 -17.36
CA PHE A 303 -0.83 20.95 -18.01
C PHE A 303 -1.18 20.40 -19.39
N VAL A 304 -0.52 20.93 -20.41
CA VAL A 304 -0.72 20.54 -21.82
C VAL A 304 0.59 20.00 -22.38
N SER A 305 0.56 18.79 -22.96
CA SER A 305 1.73 18.06 -23.44
C SER A 305 1.74 17.83 -24.96
N GLY A 306 2.85 17.35 -25.52
CA GLY A 306 2.96 17.04 -26.96
C GLY A 306 2.81 18.22 -27.91
N ILE A 307 3.27 19.42 -27.53
CA ILE A 307 3.07 20.63 -28.34
C ILE A 307 3.98 20.58 -29.59
N ARG A 308 3.37 20.54 -30.79
CA ARG A 308 4.08 20.45 -32.10
C ARG A 308 3.70 21.53 -33.14
N GLY A 309 2.90 22.53 -32.79
CA GLY A 309 2.31 23.46 -33.78
C GLY A 309 1.84 24.81 -33.24
N GLU A 310 0.85 25.39 -33.94
CA GLU A 310 0.29 26.74 -33.72
C GLU A 310 -0.29 26.93 -32.30
N SER A 311 -0.17 28.16 -31.77
CA SER A 311 -0.66 28.52 -30.43
C SER A 311 -2.17 28.36 -30.27
N SER A 312 -2.95 28.50 -31.35
CA SER A 312 -4.42 28.39 -31.36
C SER A 312 -4.92 27.03 -30.86
N HIS A 313 -4.23 25.94 -31.22
CA HIS A 313 -4.59 24.59 -30.77
C HIS A 313 -4.26 24.37 -29.29
N VAL A 314 -3.19 25.00 -28.80
CA VAL A 314 -2.82 24.96 -27.38
C VAL A 314 -3.84 25.75 -26.55
N GLU A 315 -4.26 26.93 -27.02
CA GLU A 315 -5.30 27.75 -26.39
C GLU A 315 -6.63 27.00 -26.25
N GLN A 316 -7.07 26.29 -27.30
CA GLN A 316 -8.30 25.48 -27.25
C GLN A 316 -8.25 24.39 -26.18
N ARG A 317 -7.11 23.68 -26.06
CA ARG A 317 -6.90 22.65 -25.03
C ARG A 317 -6.86 23.24 -23.61
N ILE A 318 -6.30 24.43 -23.44
CA ILE A 318 -6.35 25.14 -22.16
C ILE A 318 -7.78 25.57 -21.83
N MET A 319 -8.54 26.04 -22.82
CA MET A 319 -9.94 26.44 -22.63
C MET A 319 -10.84 25.27 -22.24
N SER A 320 -10.62 24.06 -22.78
CA SER A 320 -11.37 22.87 -22.38
C SER A 320 -11.02 22.37 -20.98
N LEU A 321 -9.80 22.67 -20.50
CA LEU A 321 -9.28 22.26 -19.20
C LEU A 321 -9.32 23.35 -18.12
N THR A 322 -10.02 24.46 -18.34
CA THR A 322 -10.16 25.54 -17.36
C THR A 322 -11.55 26.22 -17.44
N GLY A 323 -11.93 27.00 -16.44
CA GLY A 323 -13.19 27.75 -16.37
C GLY A 323 -14.44 26.87 -16.46
N SER A 324 -15.49 27.38 -17.13
CA SER A 324 -16.76 26.67 -17.27
C SER A 324 -16.66 25.30 -17.96
N PRO A 325 -15.87 25.10 -19.05
CA PRO A 325 -15.69 23.78 -19.62
C PRO A 325 -15.14 22.75 -18.63
N LEU A 326 -14.15 23.13 -17.80
CA LEU A 326 -13.66 22.25 -16.74
C LEU A 326 -14.75 21.95 -15.71
N SER A 327 -15.60 22.91 -15.34
CA SER A 327 -16.74 22.65 -14.45
C SER A 327 -17.66 21.57 -15.00
N SER A 328 -17.99 21.64 -16.30
CA SER A 328 -18.84 20.64 -16.96
C SER A 328 -18.17 19.26 -17.00
N LEU A 329 -16.87 19.20 -17.28
CA LEU A 329 -16.11 17.95 -17.29
C LEU A 329 -16.04 17.32 -15.88
N LEU A 330 -15.80 18.11 -14.84
CA LEU A 330 -15.78 17.62 -13.47
C LEU A 330 -17.16 17.08 -13.03
N GLU A 331 -18.24 17.74 -13.43
CA GLU A 331 -19.61 17.26 -13.17
C GLU A 331 -19.92 15.96 -13.92
N GLU A 332 -19.50 15.84 -15.18
CA GLU A 332 -19.63 14.59 -15.94
C GLU A 332 -18.90 13.43 -15.22
N LYS A 333 -17.68 13.68 -14.74
CA LYS A 333 -16.90 12.69 -14.00
C LYS A 333 -17.51 12.33 -12.64
N HIS A 334 -18.07 13.31 -11.94
CA HIS A 334 -18.84 13.08 -10.70
C HIS A 334 -20.02 12.13 -10.96
N ILE A 335 -20.85 12.42 -11.98
CA ILE A 335 -21.99 11.59 -12.35
C ILE A 335 -21.54 10.17 -12.72
N ALA A 336 -20.44 10.04 -13.48
CA ALA A 336 -19.88 8.75 -13.86
C ALA A 336 -19.36 7.95 -12.65
N PHE A 337 -18.68 8.62 -11.71
CA PHE A 337 -18.24 8.00 -10.45
C PHE A 337 -19.44 7.47 -9.65
N ASP A 338 -20.49 8.28 -9.49
CA ASP A 338 -21.69 7.91 -8.75
C ASP A 338 -22.46 6.74 -9.39
N ALA A 339 -22.54 6.72 -10.72
CA ALA A 339 -23.13 5.61 -11.45
C ALA A 339 -22.32 4.31 -11.22
N LYS A 340 -20.99 4.37 -11.37
CA LYS A 340 -20.11 3.22 -11.16
C LYS A 340 -20.13 2.73 -9.71
N PHE A 341 -20.17 3.64 -8.73
CA PHE A 341 -20.28 3.28 -7.31
C PHE A 341 -21.54 2.45 -7.03
N LYS A 342 -22.69 2.85 -7.59
CA LYS A 342 -23.94 2.10 -7.46
C LYS A 342 -23.88 0.74 -8.15
N GLU A 343 -23.28 0.70 -9.35
CA GLU A 343 -23.09 -0.53 -10.12
C GLU A 343 -22.17 -1.53 -9.41
N CYS A 344 -21.08 -1.08 -8.80
CA CYS A 344 -20.13 -1.98 -8.13
C CYS A 344 -20.70 -2.57 -6.84
N PHE A 345 -21.27 -1.72 -5.97
CA PHE A 345 -21.51 -2.11 -4.57
C PHE A 345 -22.97 -2.41 -4.20
N HIS A 346 -23.93 -2.21 -5.12
CA HIS A 346 -25.34 -2.62 -4.96
C HIS A 346 -25.94 -2.34 -3.56
N LEU A 347 -25.58 -1.19 -2.96
CA LEU A 347 -25.94 -0.86 -1.59
C LEU A 347 -27.46 -0.81 -1.42
N SER A 348 -27.96 -1.30 -0.27
CA SER A 348 -29.39 -1.28 0.03
C SER A 348 -29.95 0.14 -0.04
N GLU A 349 -31.08 0.32 -0.72
CA GLU A 349 -31.83 1.60 -0.78
C GLU A 349 -32.22 2.14 0.60
N LYS A 350 -32.11 1.32 1.65
CA LYS A 350 -32.41 1.68 3.04
C LYS A 350 -31.24 2.34 3.79
N LEU A 351 -30.04 2.41 3.22
CA LEU A 351 -28.92 3.09 3.85
C LEU A 351 -29.13 4.61 3.82
N ASP A 352 -28.89 5.26 4.97
CA ASP A 352 -28.95 6.72 5.07
C ASP A 352 -27.80 7.41 4.32
N SER A 353 -27.94 8.72 4.12
CA SER A 353 -26.96 9.54 3.39
C SER A 353 -25.59 9.60 4.06
N GLU A 354 -25.52 9.50 5.39
CA GLU A 354 -24.26 9.53 6.14
C GLU A 354 -23.46 8.25 5.86
N THR A 355 -24.12 7.11 5.90
CA THR A 355 -23.53 5.80 5.61
C THR A 355 -23.05 5.74 4.15
N LEU A 356 -23.82 6.25 3.20
CA LEU A 356 -23.41 6.35 1.79
C LEU A 356 -22.17 7.23 1.62
N MET A 357 -22.08 8.35 2.36
CA MET A 357 -20.90 9.22 2.33
C MET A 357 -19.64 8.49 2.82
N VAL A 358 -19.75 7.70 3.89
CA VAL A 358 -18.63 6.86 4.38
C VAL A 358 -18.22 5.83 3.33
N GLY A 359 -19.18 5.20 2.67
CA GLY A 359 -18.91 4.25 1.58
C GLY A 359 -18.13 4.89 0.43
N LYS A 360 -18.56 6.06 -0.06
CA LYS A 360 -17.84 6.81 -1.10
C LYS A 360 -16.44 7.24 -0.65
N ALA A 361 -16.32 7.71 0.60
CA ALA A 361 -15.03 8.08 1.16
C ALA A 361 -14.07 6.88 1.30
N ALA A 362 -14.57 5.69 1.62
CA ALA A 362 -13.77 4.48 1.72
C ALA A 362 -13.11 4.13 0.37
N ILE A 363 -13.89 4.05 -0.71
CA ILE A 363 -13.34 3.75 -2.04
C ILE A 363 -12.54 4.93 -2.63
N GLY A 364 -13.00 6.16 -2.43
CA GLY A 364 -12.31 7.36 -2.91
C GLY A 364 -10.92 7.52 -2.29
N ASN A 365 -10.78 7.35 -0.98
CA ASN A 365 -9.46 7.40 -0.34
C ASN A 365 -8.60 6.17 -0.62
N MET A 366 -9.19 4.97 -0.78
CA MET A 366 -8.44 3.78 -1.21
C MET A 366 -7.78 4.03 -2.57
N LEU A 367 -8.56 4.46 -3.57
CA LEU A 367 -8.06 4.70 -4.93
C LEU A 367 -7.13 5.91 -5.00
N GLY A 368 -7.45 6.99 -4.26
CA GLY A 368 -6.60 8.18 -4.16
C GLY A 368 -5.37 8.01 -3.24
N GLY A 369 -5.24 6.85 -2.59
CA GLY A 369 -4.06 6.42 -1.84
C GLY A 369 -3.09 5.56 -2.65
N ILE A 370 -3.45 5.18 -3.88
CA ILE A 370 -2.56 4.43 -4.77
C ILE A 370 -1.37 5.31 -5.15
N GLY A 371 -0.16 4.80 -4.92
CA GLY A 371 1.10 5.46 -5.19
C GLY A 371 1.94 4.76 -6.25
N TYR A 372 2.96 5.47 -6.74
CA TYR A 372 4.02 4.94 -7.58
C TYR A 372 5.35 5.28 -6.94
N PHE A 373 6.13 4.24 -6.63
CA PHE A 373 7.40 4.34 -5.94
C PHE A 373 8.50 3.74 -6.80
N TYR A 374 9.71 4.29 -6.71
CA TYR A 374 10.89 3.77 -7.39
C TYR A 374 12.12 3.91 -6.49
N GLY A 375 12.92 2.85 -6.38
CA GLY A 375 14.11 2.87 -5.53
C GLY A 375 14.68 1.47 -5.25
N GLN A 376 15.44 1.35 -4.16
CA GLN A 376 16.09 0.11 -3.74
C GLN A 376 15.84 -0.14 -2.25
N SER A 377 15.24 -1.29 -1.92
CA SER A 377 15.04 -1.72 -0.54
C SER A 377 16.38 -2.10 0.12
N LYS A 378 16.53 -1.82 1.42
CA LYS A 378 17.69 -2.23 2.23
C LYS A 378 17.41 -3.55 2.92
N ILE A 379 18.31 -4.52 2.80
CA ILE A 379 18.12 -5.89 3.27
C ILE A 379 19.25 -6.29 4.21
N LYS A 380 18.95 -6.95 5.33
CA LYS A 380 19.98 -7.43 6.25
C LYS A 380 20.92 -8.41 5.56
N ALA A 381 22.23 -8.15 5.62
CA ALA A 381 23.23 -9.03 5.03
C ALA A 381 23.25 -10.40 5.76
N PRO A 382 23.31 -11.54 5.04
CA PRO A 382 23.48 -12.85 5.66
C PRO A 382 24.79 -12.93 6.48
N LYS A 383 24.79 -13.67 7.60
CA LYS A 383 25.98 -13.86 8.44
C LYS A 383 27.18 -14.44 7.67
N SER A 384 26.95 -15.24 6.63
CA SER A 384 28.00 -15.80 5.77
C SER A 384 28.74 -14.75 4.93
N THR A 385 28.08 -13.62 4.61
CA THR A 385 28.64 -12.52 3.82
C THR A 385 29.30 -11.45 4.71
N GLN A 386 28.96 -11.39 6.00
CA GLN A 386 29.54 -10.48 6.99
C GLN A 386 31.02 -10.76 7.29
N LEU A 387 31.50 -12.00 7.07
CA LEU A 387 32.92 -12.35 7.23
C LEU A 387 33.83 -11.75 6.15
N GLN A 388 33.26 -11.15 5.09
CA GLN A 388 34.01 -10.55 3.98
C GLN A 388 33.78 -9.03 3.81
N ALA A 389 32.84 -8.45 4.55
CA ALA A 389 32.51 -7.03 4.44
C ALA A 389 33.32 -6.18 5.42
N LYS A 390 34.30 -5.43 4.89
CA LYS A 390 34.89 -4.26 5.56
C LYS A 390 34.04 -3.01 5.30
N SER A 391 32.74 -3.04 5.59
CA SER A 391 31.88 -1.86 5.49
C SER A 391 31.08 -1.66 6.77
N GLU A 392 30.98 -0.41 7.20
CA GLU A 392 30.25 0.04 8.40
C GLU A 392 28.73 -0.15 8.29
N ASP A 393 28.20 -0.58 7.13
CA ASP A 393 26.78 -0.80 6.88
C ASP A 393 26.39 -2.30 6.88
N GLU A 394 25.49 -2.70 7.78
CA GLU A 394 25.00 -4.09 7.96
C GLU A 394 23.97 -4.56 6.89
N PHE A 395 23.86 -3.90 5.73
CA PHE A 395 22.80 -4.18 4.74
C PHE A 395 23.30 -4.29 3.29
N LEU A 396 22.52 -4.99 2.46
CA LEU A 396 22.63 -5.08 1.01
C LEU A 396 21.48 -4.30 0.36
N LEU A 397 21.71 -3.73 -0.82
CA LEU A 397 20.66 -3.09 -1.61
C LEU A 397 20.01 -4.10 -2.57
N TYR A 398 18.68 -4.14 -2.60
CA TYR A 398 17.93 -4.75 -3.71
C TYR A 398 18.23 -4.07 -5.04
N TRP A 399 17.84 -4.69 -6.16
CA TRP A 399 17.89 -4.04 -7.46
C TRP A 399 16.94 -2.83 -7.51
N PRO A 400 17.22 -1.81 -8.35
CA PRO A 400 16.27 -0.73 -8.60
C PRO A 400 14.95 -1.30 -9.14
N ALA A 401 13.87 -1.01 -8.44
CA ALA A 401 12.56 -1.52 -8.75
C ALA A 401 11.48 -0.44 -8.58
N GLU A 402 10.41 -0.61 -9.34
CA GLU A 402 9.19 0.18 -9.21
C GLU A 402 8.13 -0.59 -8.44
N LEU A 403 7.22 0.14 -7.79
CA LEU A 403 6.04 -0.41 -7.15
C LEU A 403 4.86 0.53 -7.36
N TYR A 404 3.85 0.04 -8.08
CA TYR A 404 2.51 0.63 -8.13
C TYR A 404 1.62 -0.11 -7.12
N THR A 405 1.13 0.57 -6.08
CA THR A 405 0.45 -0.08 -4.94
C THR A 405 -0.45 0.90 -4.16
N ALA A 406 -1.47 0.38 -3.49
CA ALA A 406 -2.17 1.14 -2.44
C ALA A 406 -1.30 1.27 -1.17
N VAL A 407 -1.69 2.17 -0.27
CA VAL A 407 -1.00 2.40 1.01
C VAL A 407 -2.00 2.35 2.17
N PRO A 408 -1.64 1.82 3.36
CA PRO A 408 -2.59 1.71 4.48
C PRO A 408 -3.12 3.05 4.97
N SER A 409 -2.24 4.05 5.05
CA SER A 409 -2.56 5.40 5.51
C SER A 409 -1.62 6.43 4.89
N ARG A 410 -2.19 7.47 4.27
CA ARG A 410 -1.44 8.59 3.69
C ARG A 410 -0.54 9.33 4.70
N PRO A 411 -0.98 9.66 5.93
CA PRO A 411 -0.13 10.35 6.90
C PRO A 411 0.89 9.44 7.62
N VAL A 412 0.56 8.18 7.91
CA VAL A 412 1.40 7.32 8.78
C VAL A 412 2.21 6.30 8.00
N PHE A 413 1.58 5.69 6.99
CA PHE A 413 2.12 4.55 6.26
C PHE A 413 2.08 4.75 4.73
N PRO A 414 2.63 5.83 4.15
CA PRO A 414 2.50 6.12 2.72
C PRO A 414 3.49 5.30 1.86
N ARG A 415 3.44 3.97 1.99
CA ARG A 415 4.31 3.00 1.30
C ARG A 415 3.64 1.64 1.25
N GLY A 416 4.19 0.72 0.45
CA GLY A 416 3.62 -0.62 0.29
C GLY A 416 3.86 -1.51 1.50
N PHE A 417 2.80 -2.15 2.01
CA PHE A 417 2.84 -3.20 3.01
C PHE A 417 2.21 -4.49 2.47
N LEU A 418 2.96 -5.58 2.48
CA LEU A 418 2.63 -6.81 1.74
C LEU A 418 1.31 -7.42 2.19
N TRP A 419 1.09 -7.55 3.51
CA TRP A 419 -0.14 -8.18 4.01
C TRP A 419 -1.35 -7.24 3.99
N ASP A 420 -1.16 -5.92 4.11
CA ASP A 420 -2.25 -4.95 3.94
C ASP A 420 -2.81 -4.99 2.53
N GLU A 421 -1.93 -5.16 1.53
CA GLU A 421 -2.30 -5.04 0.12
C GLU A 421 -3.36 -6.07 -0.30
N GLY A 422 -3.35 -7.29 0.23
CA GLY A 422 -4.40 -8.27 -0.05
C GLY A 422 -5.79 -7.78 0.37
N PHE A 423 -5.88 -7.09 1.52
CA PHE A 423 -7.13 -6.48 1.98
C PHE A 423 -7.49 -5.24 1.16
N HIS A 424 -6.51 -4.45 0.71
CA HIS A 424 -6.77 -3.34 -0.22
C HIS A 424 -7.40 -3.85 -1.50
N GLN A 425 -6.81 -4.89 -2.08
CA GLN A 425 -7.21 -5.42 -3.37
C GLN A 425 -8.56 -6.11 -3.32
N LEU A 426 -8.97 -6.69 -2.17
CA LEU A 426 -10.34 -7.14 -1.97
C LEU A 426 -11.35 -6.03 -2.24
N LEU A 427 -11.05 -4.76 -1.97
CA LEU A 427 -11.93 -3.65 -2.31
C LEU A 427 -11.74 -3.17 -3.76
N VAL A 428 -10.48 -2.95 -4.17
CA VAL A 428 -10.13 -2.35 -5.47
C VAL A 428 -10.68 -3.17 -6.63
N TRP A 429 -10.66 -4.51 -6.56
CA TRP A 429 -11.07 -5.30 -7.72
C TRP A 429 -12.57 -5.20 -8.03
N ARG A 430 -13.43 -4.93 -7.03
CA ARG A 430 -14.87 -4.65 -7.26
C ARG A 430 -15.05 -3.38 -8.09
N TRP A 431 -14.11 -2.43 -7.99
CA TRP A 431 -14.10 -1.20 -8.77
C TRP A 431 -13.42 -1.37 -10.14
N ASP A 432 -12.21 -1.95 -10.14
CA ASP A 432 -11.42 -2.18 -11.35
C ASP A 432 -10.43 -3.34 -11.13
N PHE A 433 -10.73 -4.50 -11.72
CA PHE A 433 -9.88 -5.68 -11.59
C PHE A 433 -8.54 -5.53 -12.32
N ARG A 434 -8.41 -4.67 -13.35
CA ARG A 434 -7.15 -4.48 -14.08
C ARG A 434 -6.14 -3.72 -13.24
N ILE A 435 -6.59 -2.71 -12.48
CA ILE A 435 -5.76 -2.06 -11.45
C ILE A 435 -5.26 -3.11 -10.44
N THR A 436 -6.15 -4.01 -10.01
CA THR A 436 -5.76 -5.08 -9.07
C THR A 436 -4.71 -6.00 -9.65
N LEU A 437 -4.90 -6.53 -10.86
CA LEU A 437 -3.93 -7.44 -11.49
C LEU A 437 -2.57 -6.76 -11.70
N GLU A 438 -2.55 -5.47 -12.06
CA GLU A 438 -1.31 -4.74 -12.23
C GLU A 438 -0.56 -4.55 -10.89
N ILE A 439 -1.27 -4.19 -9.82
CA ILE A 439 -0.69 -4.09 -8.48
C ILE A 439 -0.14 -5.44 -8.01
N LEU A 440 -0.90 -6.52 -8.16
CA LEU A 440 -0.44 -7.88 -7.85
C LEU A 440 0.82 -8.24 -8.64
N GLY A 441 0.87 -7.90 -9.92
CA GLY A 441 2.04 -8.09 -10.78
C GLY A 441 3.27 -7.33 -10.26
N ASN A 442 3.10 -6.07 -9.87
CA ASN A 442 4.18 -5.25 -9.32
C ASN A 442 4.75 -5.85 -8.01
N TRP A 443 3.90 -6.32 -7.10
CA TRP A 443 4.35 -6.98 -5.87
C TRP A 443 5.11 -8.28 -6.14
N LEU A 444 4.60 -9.12 -7.03
CA LEU A 444 5.26 -10.39 -7.40
C LEU A 444 6.58 -10.17 -8.14
N ASP A 445 6.76 -9.05 -8.84
CA ASP A 445 8.01 -8.69 -9.52
C ASP A 445 9.12 -8.24 -8.53
N LEU A 446 8.78 -7.94 -7.27
CA LEU A 446 9.75 -7.63 -6.19
C LEU A 446 10.31 -8.89 -5.51
N MET A 447 9.92 -10.07 -5.97
CA MET A 447 10.38 -11.36 -5.46
C MET A 447 11.84 -11.64 -5.85
N ASN A 448 12.64 -12.09 -4.88
CA ASN A 448 13.99 -12.59 -5.16
C ASN A 448 13.99 -14.05 -5.61
N ILE A 449 15.15 -14.57 -6.01
CA ILE A 449 15.30 -15.94 -6.50
C ILE A 449 14.96 -17.02 -5.46
N ASP A 450 14.87 -16.68 -4.18
CA ASP A 450 14.47 -17.59 -3.10
C ASP A 450 12.95 -17.63 -2.90
N GLY A 451 12.18 -16.79 -3.61
CA GLY A 451 10.73 -16.69 -3.46
C GLY A 451 10.28 -15.70 -2.38
N TRP A 452 11.20 -14.92 -1.79
CA TRP A 452 10.89 -13.96 -0.73
C TRP A 452 10.56 -12.57 -1.28
N ILE A 453 9.59 -11.91 -0.64
CA ILE A 453 9.20 -10.52 -0.89
C ILE A 453 9.32 -9.74 0.43
N PRO A 454 10.03 -8.61 0.47
CA PRO A 454 10.08 -7.78 1.67
C PRO A 454 8.69 -7.31 2.10
N ARG A 455 8.38 -7.43 3.41
CA ARG A 455 7.05 -7.11 3.95
C ARG A 455 6.67 -5.63 3.82
N GLU A 456 7.67 -4.75 3.83
CA GLU A 456 7.49 -3.30 3.78
C GLU A 456 8.43 -2.72 2.71
N GLN A 457 7.86 -2.00 1.75
CA GLN A 457 8.57 -1.53 0.56
C GLN A 457 8.91 -0.04 0.71
N ILE A 458 10.13 0.24 1.16
CA ILE A 458 10.64 1.61 1.33
C ILE A 458 11.47 1.98 0.11
N LEU A 459 10.82 2.55 -0.90
CA LEU A 459 11.42 2.86 -2.20
C LEU A 459 11.43 4.39 -2.43
N GLY A 460 12.63 4.96 -2.48
CA GLY A 460 12.86 6.39 -2.75
C GLY A 460 12.88 7.26 -1.49
N ASP A 461 13.36 8.50 -1.65
CA ASP A 461 13.67 9.39 -0.53
C ASP A 461 12.41 9.87 0.21
N GLU A 462 11.30 10.07 -0.49
CA GLU A 462 10.03 10.45 0.14
C GLU A 462 9.53 9.35 1.10
N ALA A 463 9.61 8.08 0.70
CA ALA A 463 9.24 6.95 1.57
C ALA A 463 10.20 6.81 2.76
N LEU A 464 11.51 6.99 2.53
CA LEU A 464 12.54 6.97 3.58
C LEU A 464 12.35 8.08 4.63
N SER A 465 11.83 9.24 4.22
CA SER A 465 11.58 10.37 5.13
C SER A 465 10.45 10.09 6.15
N LYS A 466 9.60 9.09 5.90
CA LYS A 466 8.41 8.78 6.70
C LYS A 466 8.55 7.51 7.55
N ILE A 467 9.78 7.03 7.75
CA ILE A 467 10.04 5.82 8.53
C ILE A 467 11.23 5.99 9.48
N PRO A 468 11.12 5.55 10.75
CA PRO A 468 12.26 5.49 11.66
C PRO A 468 13.36 4.55 11.15
N LYS A 469 14.62 4.92 11.34
CA LYS A 469 15.78 4.20 10.78
C LYS A 469 15.83 2.70 11.13
N GLN A 470 15.35 2.31 12.31
CA GLN A 470 15.37 0.92 12.77
C GLN A 470 14.48 -0.03 11.96
N TYR A 471 13.46 0.47 11.26
CA TYR A 471 12.52 -0.34 10.48
C TYR A 471 12.84 -0.37 8.97
N VAL A 472 13.86 0.37 8.54
CA VAL A 472 14.20 0.47 7.11
C VAL A 472 14.75 -0.86 6.58
N VAL A 473 15.58 -1.55 7.36
CA VAL A 473 16.26 -2.77 6.92
C VAL A 473 15.32 -3.96 7.03
N GLN A 474 15.02 -4.58 5.89
CA GLN A 474 14.15 -5.75 5.79
C GLN A 474 14.93 -7.04 6.07
N ILE A 475 14.27 -8.02 6.69
CA ILE A 475 14.91 -9.27 7.16
C ILE A 475 14.40 -10.46 6.32
N PRO A 476 15.26 -11.11 5.50
CA PRO A 476 14.86 -12.19 4.58
C PRO A 476 14.28 -13.45 5.20
N SER A 477 14.52 -13.71 6.49
CA SER A 477 13.93 -14.84 7.22
C SER A 477 12.50 -14.56 7.67
N ASN A 478 12.07 -13.29 7.67
CA ASN A 478 10.76 -12.88 8.16
C ASN A 478 9.73 -12.95 7.02
N GLY A 479 8.65 -13.67 7.26
CA GLY A 479 7.49 -13.71 6.38
C GLY A 479 6.49 -12.60 6.68
N ASN A 480 5.37 -12.62 5.97
CA ASN A 480 4.18 -11.83 6.28
C ASN A 480 2.94 -12.57 5.77
N PRO A 481 1.74 -12.46 6.37
CA PRO A 481 0.56 -13.17 5.88
C PRO A 481 0.36 -13.01 4.37
N PRO A 482 0.18 -14.11 3.60
CA PRO A 482 0.14 -14.07 2.15
C PRO A 482 -1.24 -13.63 1.63
N THR A 483 -1.70 -12.46 2.07
CA THR A 483 -3.07 -11.96 1.83
C THR A 483 -3.34 -11.65 0.36
N LEU A 484 -2.31 -11.47 -0.49
CA LEU A 484 -2.48 -11.39 -1.95
C LEU A 484 -3.22 -12.63 -2.50
N LEU A 485 -3.09 -13.78 -1.85
CA LEU A 485 -3.81 -15.01 -2.21
C LEU A 485 -5.30 -14.93 -1.86
N LEU A 486 -5.73 -14.08 -0.92
CA LEU A 486 -7.15 -13.84 -0.65
C LEU A 486 -7.83 -13.27 -1.89
N VAL A 487 -7.26 -12.22 -2.48
CA VAL A 487 -7.86 -11.56 -3.66
C VAL A 487 -7.73 -12.43 -4.90
N ILE A 488 -6.63 -13.16 -5.08
CA ILE A 488 -6.50 -14.12 -6.20
C ILE A 488 -7.59 -15.20 -6.10
N ARG A 489 -7.81 -15.74 -4.89
CA ARG A 489 -8.88 -16.71 -4.65
C ARG A 489 -10.26 -16.13 -4.94
N ASP A 490 -10.49 -14.90 -4.52
CA ASP A 490 -11.76 -14.19 -4.71
C ASP A 490 -12.02 -13.88 -6.20
N LEU A 491 -11.01 -13.46 -6.97
CA LEU A 491 -11.11 -13.28 -8.42
C LEU A 491 -11.47 -14.60 -9.13
N ILE A 492 -10.83 -15.71 -8.75
CA ILE A 492 -11.15 -17.04 -9.28
C ILE A 492 -12.61 -17.41 -8.99
N ASN A 493 -13.10 -17.10 -7.80
CA ASN A 493 -14.50 -17.33 -7.46
C ASN A 493 -15.46 -16.35 -8.16
N GLY A 494 -15.02 -15.13 -8.45
CA GLY A 494 -15.72 -14.21 -9.34
C GLY A 494 -15.90 -14.78 -10.74
N ILE A 495 -14.89 -15.47 -11.28
CA ILE A 495 -15.03 -16.21 -12.55
C ILE A 495 -16.07 -17.34 -12.43
N ARG A 496 -16.06 -18.11 -11.32
CA ARG A 496 -17.07 -19.17 -11.08
C ARG A 496 -18.49 -18.62 -10.99
N ALA A 497 -18.63 -17.43 -10.42
CA ALA A 497 -19.89 -16.74 -10.25
C ALA A 497 -20.29 -15.87 -11.47
N GLU A 498 -19.59 -16.00 -12.60
CA GLU A 498 -19.89 -15.28 -13.84
C GLU A 498 -19.88 -13.75 -13.69
N LYS A 499 -19.05 -13.20 -12.79
CA LYS A 499 -18.87 -11.75 -12.59
C LYS A 499 -18.09 -11.06 -13.71
N PHE A 500 -17.47 -11.83 -14.61
CA PHE A 500 -16.61 -11.33 -15.68
C PHE A 500 -17.14 -11.77 -17.04
N ASN A 501 -17.07 -10.88 -18.04
CA ASN A 501 -17.29 -11.29 -19.42
C ASN A 501 -16.13 -12.17 -19.93
N LYS A 502 -16.25 -12.68 -21.16
CA LYS A 502 -15.28 -13.63 -21.71
C LYS A 502 -13.88 -13.03 -21.83
N GLU A 503 -13.78 -11.82 -22.33
CA GLU A 503 -12.52 -11.10 -22.54
C GLU A 503 -11.80 -10.85 -21.21
N GLU A 504 -12.53 -10.37 -20.19
CA GLU A 504 -12.02 -10.15 -18.84
C GLU A 504 -11.56 -11.44 -18.17
N ARG A 505 -12.36 -12.52 -18.33
CA ARG A 505 -11.97 -13.85 -17.84
C ARG A 505 -10.67 -14.32 -18.48
N ASP A 506 -10.53 -14.18 -19.80
CA ASP A 506 -9.33 -14.62 -20.52
C ASP A 506 -8.09 -13.80 -20.10
N GLU A 507 -8.26 -12.51 -19.82
CA GLU A 507 -7.24 -11.64 -19.23
C GLU A 507 -6.78 -12.12 -17.84
N ILE A 508 -7.73 -12.39 -16.93
CA ILE A 508 -7.42 -12.89 -15.58
C ILE A 508 -6.70 -14.24 -15.68
N LEU A 509 -7.18 -15.16 -16.50
CA LEU A 509 -6.55 -16.48 -16.67
C LEU A 509 -5.15 -16.37 -17.27
N SER A 510 -4.93 -15.47 -18.22
CA SER A 510 -3.60 -15.21 -18.77
C SER A 510 -2.64 -14.65 -17.73
N PHE A 511 -3.11 -13.75 -16.85
CA PHE A 511 -2.31 -13.25 -15.74
C PHE A 511 -1.94 -14.39 -14.78
N LEU A 512 -2.93 -15.21 -14.37
CA LEU A 512 -2.71 -16.31 -13.42
C LEU A 512 -1.74 -17.35 -13.96
N ASP A 513 -1.80 -17.68 -15.26
CA ASP A 513 -0.88 -18.63 -15.88
C ASP A 513 0.58 -18.16 -15.78
N LEU A 514 0.82 -16.88 -16.04
CA LEU A 514 2.16 -16.29 -16.02
C LEU A 514 2.64 -16.00 -14.60
N ALA A 515 1.73 -15.64 -13.68
CA ALA A 515 2.02 -15.41 -12.28
C ALA A 515 2.30 -16.73 -11.52
N PHE A 516 1.79 -17.86 -12.01
CA PHE A 516 1.85 -19.16 -11.32
C PHE A 516 3.26 -19.55 -10.86
N VAL A 517 4.30 -19.31 -11.66
CA VAL A 517 5.68 -19.65 -11.30
C VAL A 517 6.21 -18.84 -10.12
N ARG A 518 5.81 -17.57 -10.00
CA ARG A 518 6.16 -16.71 -8.86
C ARG A 518 5.33 -17.12 -7.63
N LEU A 519 4.03 -17.37 -7.81
CA LEU A 519 3.17 -17.84 -6.73
C LEU A 519 3.63 -19.18 -6.15
N ASP A 520 4.07 -20.11 -7.00
CA ASP A 520 4.67 -21.39 -6.60
C ASP A 520 5.95 -21.15 -5.79
N ALA A 521 6.86 -20.31 -6.28
CA ALA A 521 8.08 -19.97 -5.55
C ALA A 521 7.81 -19.32 -4.19
N TRP A 522 6.82 -18.44 -4.10
CA TRP A 522 6.41 -17.81 -2.84
C TRP A 522 5.84 -18.84 -1.85
N PHE A 523 4.97 -19.73 -2.34
CA PHE A 523 4.48 -20.85 -1.54
C PHE A 523 5.62 -21.75 -1.05
N GLN A 524 6.56 -22.13 -1.93
CA GLN A 524 7.73 -22.92 -1.56
C GLN A 524 8.58 -22.21 -0.50
N TRP A 525 8.76 -20.89 -0.62
CA TRP A 525 9.50 -20.12 0.37
C TRP A 525 8.86 -20.26 1.76
N PHE A 526 7.54 -20.13 1.90
CA PHE A 526 6.88 -20.40 3.19
C PHE A 526 7.01 -21.85 3.62
N ASN A 527 6.75 -22.78 2.70
CA ASN A 527 6.71 -24.21 2.97
C ASN A 527 8.09 -24.82 3.32
N THR A 528 9.16 -24.07 3.07
CA THR A 528 10.53 -24.41 3.45
C THR A 528 11.02 -23.60 4.63
N SER A 529 10.82 -22.28 4.62
CA SER A 529 11.40 -21.37 5.61
C SER A 529 10.59 -21.25 6.90
N GLN A 530 9.27 -21.47 6.89
CA GLN A 530 8.40 -21.30 8.06
C GLN A 530 7.81 -22.63 8.56
N LYS A 531 8.36 -23.76 8.10
CA LYS A 531 7.88 -25.10 8.43
C LYS A 531 8.21 -25.46 9.88
N GLY A 532 7.21 -25.95 10.62
CA GLY A 532 7.39 -26.46 11.99
C GLY A 532 7.93 -27.90 12.04
N LYS A 533 8.26 -28.36 13.25
CA LYS A 533 8.81 -29.71 13.48
C LYS A 533 7.80 -30.84 13.21
N GLU A 534 6.53 -30.59 13.54
CA GLU A 534 5.44 -31.54 13.31
C GLU A 534 4.91 -31.44 11.88
N MET A 535 4.46 -32.56 11.31
CA MET A 535 3.89 -32.59 9.96
C MET A 535 2.66 -31.67 9.87
N GLY A 536 2.65 -30.74 8.91
CA GLY A 536 1.54 -29.80 8.73
C GLY A 536 1.49 -28.66 9.75
N SER A 537 2.53 -28.51 10.58
CA SER A 537 2.70 -27.36 11.47
C SER A 537 3.61 -26.29 10.84
N TYR A 538 3.39 -25.04 11.23
CA TYR A 538 4.16 -23.87 10.81
C TYR A 538 4.36 -22.94 12.00
N TYR A 539 5.41 -22.12 11.97
CA TYR A 539 5.63 -21.06 12.95
C TYR A 539 6.31 -19.85 12.32
N TRP A 540 6.15 -18.70 12.97
CA TRP A 540 6.66 -17.42 12.49
C TRP A 540 8.07 -17.22 13.00
N HIS A 541 9.02 -17.03 12.08
CA HIS A 541 10.37 -16.62 12.43
C HIS A 541 10.45 -15.14 12.79
N GLY A 542 11.52 -14.76 13.50
CA GLY A 542 11.85 -13.36 13.80
C GLY A 542 11.42 -12.87 15.20
N ARG A 543 10.84 -13.73 16.05
CA ARG A 543 10.58 -13.40 17.46
C ARG A 543 11.90 -13.34 18.26
N ASP A 544 12.02 -12.37 19.17
CA ASP A 544 13.21 -12.24 20.03
C ASP A 544 13.14 -13.20 21.23
N SER A 545 13.92 -14.28 21.20
CA SER A 545 13.98 -15.25 22.29
C SER A 545 14.81 -14.79 23.49
N LEU A 546 15.58 -13.70 23.35
CA LEU A 546 16.53 -13.20 24.36
C LEU A 546 16.06 -11.91 25.04
N THR A 547 14.96 -11.32 24.57
CA THR A 547 14.44 -10.06 25.14
C THR A 547 14.18 -10.18 26.65
N ASN A 548 14.72 -9.21 27.38
CA ASN A 548 14.44 -8.98 28.79
C ASN A 548 13.70 -7.66 29.02
N ARG A 549 13.23 -7.00 27.96
CA ARG A 549 12.49 -5.73 28.02
C ARG A 549 11.02 -5.89 27.67
N GLU A 550 10.70 -6.88 26.85
CA GLU A 550 9.34 -7.17 26.42
C GLU A 550 8.65 -8.15 27.38
N LEU A 551 7.42 -7.86 27.79
CA LEU A 551 6.59 -8.75 28.60
C LEU A 551 6.33 -10.08 27.86
N ASN A 552 6.02 -10.00 26.57
CA ASN A 552 5.90 -11.13 25.66
C ASN A 552 6.61 -10.78 24.34
N PRO A 553 7.53 -11.64 23.83
CA PRO A 553 8.27 -11.31 22.62
C PRO A 553 7.37 -11.07 21.41
N GLN A 554 7.59 -9.95 20.71
CA GLN A 554 6.79 -9.56 19.55
C GLN A 554 6.90 -10.56 18.39
N SER A 555 5.90 -10.53 17.51
CA SER A 555 5.77 -11.39 16.32
C SER A 555 5.45 -10.58 15.05
N LEU A 556 6.30 -9.59 14.73
CA LEU A 556 6.12 -8.66 13.60
C LEU A 556 5.84 -9.36 12.25
N SER A 557 6.46 -10.52 12.03
CA SER A 557 6.25 -11.34 10.83
C SER A 557 4.79 -11.76 10.66
N SER A 558 4.02 -11.88 11.73
CA SER A 558 2.62 -12.32 11.65
C SER A 558 1.62 -11.21 11.27
N GLY A 559 2.03 -9.94 11.33
CA GLY A 559 1.11 -8.79 11.26
C GLY A 559 0.36 -8.50 12.57
N PHE A 560 0.46 -9.38 13.56
CA PHE A 560 -0.08 -9.22 14.91
C PHE A 560 1.04 -8.94 15.91
N ASP A 561 1.65 -7.77 15.80
CA ASP A 561 2.95 -7.43 16.39
C ASP A 561 3.10 -7.82 17.87
N ASP A 562 2.15 -7.43 18.73
CA ASP A 562 2.17 -7.72 20.17
C ASP A 562 1.10 -8.73 20.61
N TYR A 563 0.40 -9.41 19.68
CA TYR A 563 -0.55 -10.46 20.05
C TYR A 563 0.21 -11.55 20.80
N PRO A 564 -0.28 -11.95 22.00
CA PRO A 564 0.51 -12.77 22.88
C PRO A 564 0.63 -14.20 22.37
N ARG A 565 1.88 -14.67 22.25
CA ARG A 565 2.23 -16.05 21.88
C ARG A 565 3.02 -16.72 23.00
N ALA A 566 3.66 -17.86 22.73
CA ALA A 566 4.47 -18.54 23.74
C ALA A 566 5.49 -17.58 24.36
N SER A 567 5.61 -17.62 25.69
CA SER A 567 6.42 -16.63 26.44
C SER A 567 7.92 -16.78 26.22
N HIS A 568 8.36 -17.98 25.82
CA HIS A 568 9.75 -18.31 25.56
C HIS A 568 9.83 -18.87 24.14
N PRO A 569 10.09 -18.02 23.13
CA PRO A 569 10.11 -18.43 21.73
C PRO A 569 11.11 -19.54 21.46
N THR A 570 10.70 -20.54 20.68
CA THR A 570 11.52 -21.70 20.32
C THR A 570 11.03 -22.28 18.99
N GLU A 571 11.86 -23.10 18.33
CA GLU A 571 11.44 -23.81 17.12
C GLU A 571 10.37 -24.91 17.37
N ASP A 572 9.97 -25.13 18.62
CA ASP A 572 8.86 -26.04 18.99
C ASP A 572 7.48 -25.36 18.89
N GLU A 573 7.44 -24.07 18.55
CA GLU A 573 6.20 -23.33 18.39
C GLU A 573 5.36 -23.86 17.21
N ARG A 574 4.05 -23.76 17.35
CA ARG A 574 3.07 -24.04 16.28
C ARG A 574 2.06 -22.91 16.29
N HIS A 575 1.98 -22.18 15.19
CA HIS A 575 1.12 -21.01 15.04
C HIS A 575 -0.10 -21.32 14.18
N VAL A 576 -1.29 -21.27 14.79
CA VAL A 576 -2.54 -21.70 14.14
C VAL A 576 -2.92 -20.79 12.97
N ASP A 577 -2.64 -19.50 13.10
CA ASP A 577 -2.86 -18.50 12.06
C ASP A 577 -2.03 -18.79 10.80
N LEU A 578 -0.73 -19.04 10.95
CA LEU A 578 0.14 -19.37 9.82
C LEU A 578 -0.26 -20.69 9.15
N ARG A 579 -0.65 -21.71 9.94
CA ARG A 579 -1.19 -22.96 9.37
C ARG A 579 -2.41 -22.69 8.48
N CYS A 580 -3.31 -21.81 8.90
CA CYS A 580 -4.50 -21.46 8.13
C CYS A 580 -4.17 -20.62 6.88
N TRP A 581 -3.18 -19.72 6.96
CA TRP A 581 -2.65 -19.03 5.78
C TRP A 581 -2.05 -19.99 4.75
N MET A 582 -1.33 -21.02 5.20
CA MET A 582 -0.78 -22.05 4.31
C MET A 582 -1.86 -22.94 3.70
N TYR A 583 -2.97 -23.18 4.42
CA TYR A 583 -4.17 -23.81 3.86
C TYR A 583 -4.74 -22.98 2.70
N LEU A 584 -4.99 -21.68 2.91
CA LEU A 584 -5.45 -20.78 1.85
C LEU A 584 -4.49 -20.79 0.66
N ALA A 585 -3.19 -20.72 0.94
CA ALA A 585 -2.19 -20.68 -0.12
C ALA A 585 -2.21 -21.95 -0.97
N ALA A 586 -2.29 -23.12 -0.34
CA ALA A 586 -2.41 -24.40 -1.04
C ALA A 586 -3.74 -24.50 -1.84
N ASP A 587 -4.87 -24.07 -1.26
CA ASP A 587 -6.17 -24.10 -1.93
C ASP A 587 -6.23 -23.15 -3.13
N CYS A 588 -5.64 -21.97 -3.00
CA CYS A 588 -5.50 -21.00 -4.08
C CYS A 588 -4.68 -21.60 -5.23
N MET A 589 -3.52 -22.18 -4.94
CA MET A 589 -2.67 -22.81 -5.96
C MET A 589 -3.37 -24.01 -6.63
N ASN A 590 -4.05 -24.86 -5.86
CA ASN A 590 -4.85 -25.96 -6.41
C ASN A 590 -5.97 -25.44 -7.32
N SER A 591 -6.67 -24.38 -6.91
CA SER A 591 -7.74 -23.77 -7.70
C SER A 591 -7.23 -23.20 -9.02
N ILE A 592 -6.06 -22.55 -9.05
CA ILE A 592 -5.43 -22.07 -10.30
C ILE A 592 -5.14 -23.25 -11.25
N ILE A 593 -4.61 -24.37 -10.73
CA ILE A 593 -4.31 -25.57 -11.53
C ILE A 593 -5.59 -26.16 -12.13
N GLU A 594 -6.65 -26.27 -11.34
CA GLU A 594 -7.96 -26.76 -11.81
C GLU A 594 -8.51 -25.89 -12.95
N PHE A 595 -8.39 -24.57 -12.83
CA PHE A 595 -8.87 -23.63 -13.83
C PHE A 595 -8.10 -23.65 -15.14
N LEU A 596 -6.77 -23.63 -15.05
CA LEU A 596 -5.93 -23.51 -16.23
C LEU A 596 -5.63 -24.86 -16.89
N GLY A 597 -5.99 -25.98 -16.26
CA GLY A 597 -5.67 -27.34 -16.68
C GLY A 597 -4.18 -27.66 -16.48
N GLY A 598 -3.87 -28.76 -15.79
CA GLY A 598 -2.50 -29.14 -15.42
C GLY A 598 -1.54 -29.55 -16.57
N LYS A 599 -1.84 -29.22 -17.84
CA LYS A 599 -1.04 -29.68 -18.98
C LYS A 599 0.25 -28.87 -19.12
N GLY A 600 1.39 -29.50 -18.78
CA GLY A 600 2.72 -29.02 -19.12
C GLY A 600 3.42 -28.13 -18.09
N ARG A 601 2.82 -27.87 -16.92
CA ARG A 601 3.46 -27.12 -15.84
C ARG A 601 4.33 -28.04 -14.98
N PRO A 602 5.59 -27.69 -14.68
CA PRO A 602 6.38 -28.38 -13.67
C PRO A 602 5.82 -28.05 -12.28
N VAL A 603 4.76 -28.75 -11.88
CA VAL A 603 4.22 -28.65 -10.53
C VAL A 603 5.12 -29.50 -9.62
N THR A 604 5.90 -28.84 -8.77
CA THR A 604 6.83 -29.54 -7.85
C THR A 604 6.12 -30.04 -6.59
N VAL A 605 4.98 -29.42 -6.23
CA VAL A 605 4.19 -29.76 -5.04
C VAL A 605 2.79 -30.21 -5.41
N ASP A 606 2.37 -31.33 -4.83
CA ASP A 606 0.98 -31.76 -4.86
C ASP A 606 0.13 -30.87 -3.94
N TYR A 607 -0.38 -29.78 -4.50
CA TYR A 607 -1.25 -28.84 -3.81
C TYR A 607 -2.55 -29.49 -3.33
N SER A 608 -3.12 -30.44 -4.07
CA SER A 608 -4.34 -31.15 -3.66
C SER A 608 -4.11 -31.96 -2.37
N SER A 609 -2.99 -32.67 -2.27
CA SER A 609 -2.61 -33.38 -1.05
C SER A 609 -2.31 -32.42 0.10
N THR A 610 -1.70 -31.27 -0.18
CA THR A 610 -1.42 -30.25 0.84
C THR A 610 -2.71 -29.62 1.37
N VAL A 611 -3.68 -29.33 0.51
CA VAL A 611 -5.03 -28.88 0.88
C VAL A 611 -5.68 -29.89 1.82
N LYS A 612 -5.69 -31.19 1.46
CA LYS A 612 -6.26 -32.25 2.30
C LYS A 612 -5.57 -32.35 3.67
N LEU A 613 -4.25 -32.19 3.72
CA LEU A 613 -3.50 -32.22 4.97
C LEU A 613 -3.84 -31.02 5.87
N LEU A 614 -3.88 -29.82 5.31
CA LEU A 614 -4.09 -28.59 6.09
C LEU A 614 -5.57 -28.33 6.41
N SER A 615 -6.51 -28.88 5.64
CA SER A 615 -7.93 -28.87 5.98
C SER A 615 -8.38 -30.04 6.86
N ASP A 616 -7.50 -30.99 7.18
CA ASP A 616 -7.82 -32.09 8.09
C ASP A 616 -8.21 -31.55 9.46
N PHE A 617 -9.50 -31.63 9.74
CA PHE A 617 -10.12 -31.11 10.96
C PHE A 617 -9.64 -31.82 12.21
N ASN A 618 -9.39 -33.13 12.15
CA ASN A 618 -8.93 -33.91 13.30
C ASN A 618 -7.47 -33.58 13.64
N LEU A 619 -6.63 -33.45 12.61
CA LEU A 619 -5.22 -33.06 12.79
C LEU A 619 -5.11 -31.64 13.34
N LEU A 620 -5.90 -30.70 12.82
CA LEU A 620 -5.99 -29.34 13.36
C LEU A 620 -6.39 -29.37 14.85
N ASN A 621 -7.42 -30.14 15.21
CA ASN A 621 -7.90 -30.24 16.59
C ASN A 621 -6.82 -30.84 17.51
N GLN A 622 -6.13 -31.89 17.06
CA GLN A 622 -5.04 -32.51 17.82
C GLN A 622 -3.90 -31.52 18.14
N MET A 623 -3.60 -30.60 17.23
CA MET A 623 -2.49 -29.66 17.38
C MET A 623 -2.85 -28.39 18.17
N HIS A 624 -4.07 -27.89 17.99
CA HIS A 624 -4.42 -26.52 18.35
C HIS A 624 -5.70 -26.38 19.17
N TYR A 625 -6.57 -27.40 19.27
CA TYR A 625 -7.85 -27.24 19.95
C TYR A 625 -7.74 -27.58 21.43
N ASP A 626 -8.08 -26.61 22.28
CA ASP A 626 -8.25 -26.80 23.71
C ASP A 626 -9.70 -27.13 24.02
N HIS A 627 -9.94 -28.33 24.57
CA HIS A 627 -11.29 -28.82 24.86
C HIS A 627 -11.97 -28.10 26.03
N ASP A 628 -11.20 -27.60 27.00
CA ASP A 628 -11.73 -26.95 28.20
C ASP A 628 -12.15 -25.51 27.90
N LEU A 629 -11.32 -24.79 27.13
CA LEU A 629 -11.60 -23.43 26.67
C LEU A 629 -12.51 -23.40 25.44
N GLY A 630 -12.61 -24.51 24.71
CA GLY A 630 -13.36 -24.60 23.45
C GLY A 630 -12.78 -23.73 22.34
N ALA A 631 -11.46 -23.48 22.37
CA ALA A 631 -10.78 -22.50 21.53
C ALA A 631 -9.58 -23.13 20.79
N TYR A 632 -9.26 -22.60 19.60
CA TYR A 632 -7.99 -22.88 18.95
C TYR A 632 -6.91 -21.96 19.49
N LEU A 633 -5.72 -22.50 19.77
CA LEU A 633 -4.63 -21.81 20.41
C LEU A 633 -3.30 -22.16 19.75
N ASP A 634 -2.35 -21.24 19.83
CA ASP A 634 -0.95 -21.54 19.53
C ASP A 634 -0.39 -22.54 20.54
N PHE A 635 0.69 -23.23 20.17
CA PHE A 635 1.44 -24.11 21.05
C PHE A 635 2.89 -23.65 21.16
N GLY A 636 3.49 -23.76 22.34
CA GLY A 636 4.93 -23.51 22.51
C GLY A 636 5.37 -23.52 23.96
N ASN A 637 6.63 -23.16 24.20
CA ASN A 637 7.22 -23.13 25.54
C ASN A 637 6.74 -21.89 26.31
N HIS A 638 5.81 -22.09 27.24
CA HIS A 638 5.01 -21.00 27.77
C HIS A 638 4.78 -21.09 29.30
N THR A 639 4.81 -19.94 29.97
CA THR A 639 4.37 -19.72 31.36
C THR A 639 3.62 -18.39 31.44
N GLU A 640 2.58 -18.33 32.28
CA GLU A 640 1.82 -17.11 32.57
C GLU A 640 2.49 -16.27 33.67
N ASP A 641 3.52 -16.82 34.33
CA ASP A 641 4.21 -16.21 35.46
C ASP A 641 5.39 -15.34 34.98
N VAL A 642 5.10 -14.42 34.06
CA VAL A 642 6.04 -13.41 33.55
C VAL A 642 5.53 -12.02 33.91
N ARG A 643 6.39 -11.15 34.43
CA ARG A 643 6.02 -9.77 34.80
C ARG A 643 7.12 -8.79 34.39
N LEU A 644 6.73 -7.55 34.17
CA LEU A 644 7.66 -6.43 34.11
C LEU A 644 7.87 -5.88 35.52
N VAL A 645 9.12 -5.74 35.95
CA VAL A 645 9.51 -5.24 37.27
C VAL A 645 10.56 -4.15 37.13
N TRP A 646 10.49 -3.14 37.99
CA TRP A 646 11.48 -2.07 38.03
C TRP A 646 12.77 -2.58 38.70
N LYS A 647 13.90 -2.44 38.01
CA LYS A 647 15.23 -2.68 38.57
C LYS A 647 16.07 -1.41 38.54
N GLU A 648 16.86 -1.23 39.59
CA GLU A 648 17.86 -0.18 39.64
C GLU A 648 19.12 -0.65 38.89
N VAL A 649 19.55 0.14 37.92
CA VAL A 649 20.74 -0.10 37.10
C VAL A 649 21.70 1.04 37.36
N THR A 650 22.95 0.72 37.70
CA THR A 650 24.00 1.74 37.86
C THR A 650 24.74 1.86 36.54
N GLY A 651 24.65 3.03 35.90
CA GLY A 651 25.38 3.34 34.68
C GLY A 651 26.89 3.42 34.92
N GLU A 652 27.67 3.39 33.84
CA GLU A 652 29.14 3.52 33.90
C GLU A 652 29.59 4.86 34.51
N ASP A 653 28.74 5.89 34.46
CA ASP A 653 28.95 7.20 35.09
C ASP A 653 28.61 7.22 36.59
N GLY A 654 28.24 6.07 37.17
CA GLY A 654 27.85 5.92 38.57
C GLY A 654 26.44 6.42 38.89
N ARG A 655 25.66 6.88 37.90
CA ARG A 655 24.27 7.29 38.11
C ARG A 655 23.37 6.07 38.18
N VAL A 656 22.46 6.07 39.15
CA VAL A 656 21.42 5.05 39.27
C VAL A 656 20.22 5.46 38.42
N SER A 657 19.89 4.66 37.42
CA SER A 657 18.64 4.73 36.67
C SER A 657 17.72 3.57 37.08
N ARG A 658 16.44 3.67 36.73
CA ARG A 658 15.50 2.55 36.83
C ARG A 658 15.15 2.09 35.43
N GLU A 659 15.19 0.79 35.22
CA GLU A 659 14.75 0.16 33.98
C GLU A 659 13.65 -0.85 34.29
N LEU A 660 12.62 -0.87 33.45
CA LEU A 660 11.56 -1.86 33.51
C LEU A 660 12.04 -3.12 32.77
N VAL A 661 12.22 -4.22 33.49
CA VAL A 661 12.73 -5.48 32.94
C VAL A 661 11.76 -6.62 33.16
N ARG A 662 11.76 -7.56 32.22
CA ARG A 662 11.03 -8.82 32.26
C ARG A 662 11.67 -9.78 33.27
N GLU A 663 10.86 -10.32 34.15
CA GLU A 663 11.21 -11.44 35.04
C GLU A 663 10.23 -12.60 34.87
N THR A 664 10.78 -13.81 34.91
CA THR A 664 10.05 -15.08 34.83
C THR A 664 10.09 -15.77 36.19
N PHE A 665 8.92 -15.99 36.80
CA PHE A 665 8.77 -16.60 38.12
C PHE A 665 8.38 -18.08 38.06
N GLY A 666 7.73 -18.51 36.97
CA GLY A 666 7.33 -19.90 36.76
C GLY A 666 8.18 -20.59 35.69
N LYS A 667 8.37 -21.90 35.80
CA LYS A 667 9.06 -22.67 34.77
C LYS A 667 8.18 -22.75 33.51
N PRO A 668 8.67 -22.35 32.32
CA PRO A 668 7.92 -22.51 31.08
C PRO A 668 7.88 -23.99 30.66
N GLU A 669 6.75 -24.40 30.09
CA GLU A 669 6.51 -25.76 29.61
C GLU A 669 5.86 -25.73 28.22
N LEU A 670 6.08 -26.79 27.43
CA LEU A 670 5.42 -26.96 26.14
C LEU A 670 3.92 -27.22 26.33
N ARG A 671 3.09 -26.25 25.95
CA ARG A 671 1.62 -26.30 26.13
C ARG A 671 0.90 -25.41 25.13
N LEU A 672 -0.43 -25.55 25.05
CA LEU A 672 -1.28 -24.57 24.38
C LEU A 672 -1.23 -23.23 25.13
N VAL A 673 -1.10 -22.14 24.39
CA VAL A 673 -0.95 -20.78 24.92
C VAL A 673 -2.34 -20.18 25.14
N PRO A 674 -2.77 -19.91 26.38
CA PRO A 674 -4.18 -19.69 26.74
C PRO A 674 -4.67 -18.26 26.46
N HIS A 675 -4.44 -17.76 25.24
CA HIS A 675 -4.84 -16.42 24.83
C HIS A 675 -5.89 -16.47 23.71
N ILE A 676 -7.15 -16.28 24.11
CA ILE A 676 -8.30 -16.26 23.17
C ILE A 676 -8.39 -14.87 22.53
N GLY A 677 -8.46 -14.82 21.21
CA GLY A 677 -8.53 -13.59 20.42
C GLY A 677 -8.61 -13.90 18.93
N TYR A 678 -8.23 -12.94 18.07
CA TYR A 678 -8.29 -13.12 16.62
C TYR A 678 -7.56 -14.38 16.13
N VAL A 679 -6.39 -14.70 16.68
CA VAL A 679 -5.62 -15.90 16.33
C VAL A 679 -6.45 -17.18 16.55
N SER A 680 -7.27 -17.23 17.60
CA SER A 680 -8.15 -18.37 17.89
C SER A 680 -9.25 -18.59 16.84
N PHE A 681 -9.62 -17.54 16.10
CA PHE A 681 -10.71 -17.60 15.13
C PHE A 681 -10.23 -17.93 13.71
N PHE A 682 -8.94 -18.14 13.48
CA PHE A 682 -8.43 -18.47 12.14
C PHE A 682 -9.10 -19.69 11.51
N PRO A 683 -9.24 -20.84 12.19
CA PRO A 683 -9.97 -21.97 11.62
C PRO A 683 -11.42 -21.66 11.23
N PHE A 684 -12.09 -20.76 11.97
CA PHE A 684 -13.43 -20.26 11.65
C PHE A 684 -13.42 -19.32 10.44
N MET A 685 -12.48 -18.35 10.38
CA MET A 685 -12.31 -17.41 9.26
C MET A 685 -12.00 -18.12 7.93
N PHE A 686 -11.28 -19.24 7.98
CA PHE A 686 -10.95 -20.06 6.81
C PHE A 686 -11.95 -21.20 6.54
N ARG A 687 -13.08 -21.23 7.27
CA ARG A 687 -14.19 -22.18 7.09
C ARG A 687 -13.76 -23.65 7.15
N ILE A 688 -12.71 -23.96 7.93
CA ILE A 688 -12.20 -25.33 8.12
C ILE A 688 -13.17 -26.14 9.00
N ILE A 689 -13.92 -25.47 9.87
CA ILE A 689 -14.84 -26.09 10.83
C ILE A 689 -16.11 -26.56 10.09
N PRO A 690 -16.47 -27.86 10.14
CA PRO A 690 -17.69 -28.34 9.50
C PRO A 690 -18.98 -27.71 10.09
N PRO A 691 -20.00 -27.39 9.27
CA PRO A 691 -21.25 -26.75 9.74
C PRO A 691 -22.02 -27.52 10.84
N ALA A 692 -21.90 -28.85 10.84
CA ALA A 692 -22.55 -29.72 11.82
C ALA A 692 -21.70 -30.00 13.09
N SER A 693 -20.48 -29.48 13.17
CA SER A 693 -19.56 -29.75 14.28
C SER A 693 -19.97 -28.98 15.53
N SER A 694 -20.00 -29.63 16.69
CA SER A 694 -20.21 -28.95 17.99
C SER A 694 -19.11 -27.93 18.32
N ILE A 695 -17.94 -28.03 17.71
CA ILE A 695 -16.88 -27.01 17.82
C ILE A 695 -17.32 -25.69 17.18
N LEU A 696 -18.12 -25.72 16.10
CA LEU A 696 -18.67 -24.49 15.52
C LEU A 696 -19.53 -23.74 16.53
N GLU A 697 -20.37 -24.47 17.29
CA GLU A 697 -21.17 -23.87 18.36
C GLU A 697 -20.31 -23.16 19.40
N LYS A 698 -19.21 -23.81 19.81
CA LYS A 698 -18.24 -23.24 20.77
C LYS A 698 -17.56 -22.00 20.23
N GLN A 699 -17.20 -21.98 18.94
CA GLN A 699 -16.65 -20.78 18.32
C GLN A 699 -17.69 -19.65 18.26
N LEU A 700 -18.94 -19.93 17.91
CA LEU A 700 -20.03 -18.95 17.94
C LEU A 700 -20.29 -18.43 19.36
N ASP A 701 -20.22 -19.30 20.37
CA ASP A 701 -20.30 -18.91 21.79
C ASP A 701 -19.17 -17.96 22.17
N LEU A 702 -17.92 -18.27 21.81
CA LEU A 702 -16.77 -17.42 22.09
C LEU A 702 -16.87 -16.06 21.40
N ILE A 703 -17.19 -16.06 20.10
CA ILE A 703 -17.34 -14.85 19.29
C ILE A 703 -18.40 -13.93 19.89
N SER A 704 -19.57 -14.45 20.25
CA SER A 704 -20.68 -13.67 20.82
C SER A 704 -20.56 -13.36 22.32
N ASN A 705 -19.45 -13.75 22.97
CA ASN A 705 -19.30 -13.58 24.41
C ASN A 705 -18.83 -12.16 24.79
N LYS A 706 -19.73 -11.39 25.41
CA LYS A 706 -19.47 -10.01 25.91
C LYS A 706 -18.39 -9.93 26.99
N SER A 707 -18.15 -11.02 27.71
CA SER A 707 -17.12 -11.10 28.74
C SER A 707 -15.75 -11.50 28.19
N ILE A 708 -15.66 -11.90 26.91
CA ILE A 708 -14.40 -12.31 26.28
C ILE A 708 -14.05 -11.31 25.17
N VAL A 709 -14.61 -11.45 23.95
CA VAL A 709 -14.20 -10.67 22.77
C VAL A 709 -15.28 -9.75 22.21
N TRP A 710 -16.54 -9.85 22.64
CA TRP A 710 -17.61 -9.02 22.08
C TRP A 710 -17.68 -7.62 22.71
N SER A 711 -17.90 -6.61 21.88
CA SER A 711 -18.22 -5.23 22.26
C SER A 711 -19.33 -4.66 21.37
N ASP A 712 -19.89 -3.52 21.77
CA ASP A 712 -20.92 -2.80 20.99
C ASP A 712 -20.34 -2.09 19.75
N TYR A 713 -19.03 -2.21 19.51
CA TYR A 713 -18.30 -1.54 18.44
C TYR A 713 -17.60 -2.51 17.46
N GLY A 714 -17.62 -3.81 17.77
CA GLY A 714 -16.91 -4.87 17.03
C GLY A 714 -16.23 -5.89 17.95
N LEU A 715 -15.57 -6.89 17.35
CA LEU A 715 -14.82 -7.91 18.09
C LEU A 715 -13.44 -7.39 18.47
N LEU A 716 -13.04 -7.63 19.72
CA LEU A 716 -11.74 -7.27 20.27
C LEU A 716 -10.64 -8.20 19.74
N SER A 717 -9.45 -7.66 19.51
CA SER A 717 -8.27 -8.42 19.08
C SER A 717 -7.85 -9.49 20.08
N LEU A 718 -7.99 -9.22 21.38
CA LEU A 718 -7.67 -10.12 22.47
C LEU A 718 -8.79 -10.11 23.51
N GLY A 719 -9.14 -11.28 24.02
CA GLY A 719 -10.20 -11.44 24.99
C GLY A 719 -9.88 -10.78 26.33
N LYS A 720 -10.90 -10.17 26.96
CA LYS A 720 -10.83 -9.52 28.29
C LYS A 720 -10.36 -10.45 29.40
N THR A 721 -10.47 -11.76 29.19
CA THR A 721 -10.03 -12.81 30.12
C THR A 721 -8.53 -13.12 30.01
N SER A 722 -7.83 -12.62 28.99
CA SER A 722 -6.39 -12.82 28.84
C SER A 722 -5.62 -12.07 29.92
N SER A 723 -4.58 -12.69 30.47
CA SER A 723 -3.63 -12.05 31.40
C SER A 723 -2.89 -10.87 30.78
N LEU A 724 -2.85 -10.80 29.45
CA LEU A 724 -2.17 -9.77 28.65
C LEU A 724 -3.13 -8.77 27.99
N TYR A 725 -4.43 -8.84 28.29
CA TYR A 725 -5.41 -7.86 27.82
C TYR A 725 -5.05 -6.44 28.27
N MET A 726 -4.94 -5.52 27.31
CA MET A 726 -4.54 -4.11 27.50
C MET A 726 -3.22 -3.91 28.29
N LYS A 727 -2.34 -4.91 28.30
CA LYS A 727 -1.02 -4.80 28.94
C LYS A 727 -0.01 -4.21 27.96
N TYR A 728 0.72 -3.20 28.43
CA TYR A 728 1.91 -2.70 27.76
C TYR A 728 2.94 -3.82 27.59
N ASN A 729 3.65 -3.80 26.47
CA ASN A 729 4.70 -4.78 26.22
C ASN A 729 6.05 -4.35 26.80
N THR A 730 6.31 -3.05 26.88
CA THR A 730 7.49 -2.45 27.53
C THR A 730 7.03 -1.23 28.35
N GLU A 731 7.96 -0.39 28.81
CA GLU A 731 7.59 0.89 29.43
C GLU A 731 6.84 1.83 28.46
N HIS A 732 7.16 1.77 27.17
CA HIS A 732 6.70 2.74 26.17
C HIS A 732 5.85 2.12 25.05
N GLU A 733 5.80 0.80 24.95
CA GLU A 733 4.97 0.09 23.97
C GLU A 733 3.58 -0.19 24.55
N ALA A 734 2.63 0.68 24.21
CA ALA A 734 1.21 0.52 24.50
C ALA A 734 0.63 -0.75 23.82
N PRO A 735 -0.45 -1.33 24.37
CA PRO A 735 -1.14 -2.46 23.73
C PRO A 735 -1.68 -2.08 22.34
N TYR A 736 -1.52 -2.96 21.36
CA TYR A 736 -1.94 -2.73 19.97
C TYR A 736 -2.95 -3.81 19.51
N TRP A 737 -2.50 -5.06 19.40
CA TRP A 737 -3.31 -6.26 19.15
C TRP A 737 -3.76 -6.96 20.45
N ARG A 738 -3.85 -6.20 21.55
CA ARG A 738 -4.18 -6.69 22.90
C ARG A 738 -5.54 -6.18 23.43
N GLY A 739 -6.44 -5.80 22.54
CA GLY A 739 -7.81 -5.44 22.92
C GLY A 739 -8.54 -4.60 21.87
N ALA A 740 -7.83 -3.75 21.12
CA ALA A 740 -8.44 -2.89 20.10
C ALA A 740 -9.17 -3.69 19.00
N ILE A 741 -10.09 -3.04 18.29
CA ILE A 741 -10.96 -3.60 17.27
C ILE A 741 -10.40 -3.26 15.88
N TRP A 742 -10.13 -4.27 15.06
CA TRP A 742 -9.51 -4.13 13.74
C TRP A 742 -10.42 -4.63 12.62
N MET A 743 -10.55 -3.85 11.56
CA MET A 743 -11.55 -4.11 10.52
C MET A 743 -11.22 -5.33 9.66
N ASN A 744 -9.95 -5.56 9.32
CA ASN A 744 -9.52 -6.74 8.55
C ASN A 744 -10.01 -8.07 9.16
N MET A 745 -9.80 -8.28 10.46
CA MET A 745 -10.22 -9.51 11.13
C MET A 745 -11.72 -9.57 11.34
N ASN A 746 -12.35 -8.45 11.70
CA ASN A 746 -13.81 -8.38 11.80
C ASN A 746 -14.49 -8.68 10.45
N TYR A 747 -13.94 -8.21 9.33
CA TYR A 747 -14.42 -8.54 7.99
C TYR A 747 -14.33 -10.04 7.68
N MET A 748 -13.20 -10.67 8.00
CA MET A 748 -13.01 -12.11 7.80
C MET A 748 -13.97 -12.95 8.68
N ILE A 749 -14.19 -12.53 9.93
CA ILE A 749 -15.15 -13.19 10.83
C ILE A 749 -16.58 -12.99 10.32
N LEU A 750 -16.96 -11.79 9.88
CA LEU A 750 -18.26 -11.52 9.27
C LEU A 750 -18.50 -12.37 8.01
N SER A 751 -17.49 -12.50 7.15
CA SER A 751 -17.55 -13.35 5.95
C SER A 751 -17.91 -14.80 6.31
N SER A 752 -17.28 -15.35 7.35
CA SER A 752 -17.60 -16.70 7.83
C SER A 752 -18.94 -16.78 8.55
N LEU A 753 -19.31 -15.79 9.37
CA LEU A 753 -20.64 -15.74 10.00
C LEU A 753 -21.75 -15.71 8.96
N HIS A 754 -21.59 -14.89 7.90
CA HIS A 754 -22.50 -14.85 6.77
C HIS A 754 -22.61 -16.22 6.09
N HIS A 755 -21.47 -16.87 5.79
CA HIS A 755 -21.45 -18.23 5.25
C HIS A 755 -22.20 -19.23 6.13
N TYR A 756 -21.89 -19.30 7.43
CA TYR A 756 -22.56 -20.22 8.35
C TYR A 756 -24.04 -19.87 8.60
N SER A 757 -24.48 -18.66 8.26
CA SER A 757 -25.89 -18.24 8.34
C SER A 757 -26.75 -18.71 7.16
N ILE A 758 -26.13 -19.24 6.10
CA ILE A 758 -26.80 -19.68 4.87
C ILE A 758 -26.59 -21.16 4.54
N VAL A 759 -25.50 -21.79 5.00
CA VAL A 759 -25.27 -23.23 4.79
C VAL A 759 -26.05 -24.08 5.78
N ASP A 760 -26.51 -25.24 5.32
CA ASP A 760 -27.26 -26.18 6.15
C ASP A 760 -26.44 -26.65 7.36
N GLY A 761 -26.97 -26.44 8.56
CA GLY A 761 -26.37 -26.86 9.81
C GLY A 761 -27.21 -26.49 11.03
N PRO A 762 -27.01 -27.14 12.17
CA PRO A 762 -27.79 -26.90 13.39
C PRO A 762 -27.58 -25.50 14.00
N TYR A 763 -26.56 -24.76 13.55
CA TYR A 763 -26.17 -23.47 14.12
C TYR A 763 -26.43 -22.28 13.18
N MET A 764 -27.16 -22.50 12.08
CA MET A 764 -27.42 -21.50 11.05
C MET A 764 -28.06 -20.22 11.60
N ASP A 765 -29.13 -20.34 12.39
CA ASP A 765 -29.83 -19.18 12.95
C ASP A 765 -28.98 -18.43 13.97
N LYS A 766 -28.17 -19.15 14.76
CA LYS A 766 -27.23 -18.55 15.71
C LYS A 766 -26.17 -17.73 14.98
N ALA A 767 -25.58 -18.28 13.91
CA ALA A 767 -24.63 -17.54 13.07
C ALA A 767 -25.27 -16.30 12.44
N ARG A 768 -26.53 -16.39 11.97
CA ARG A 768 -27.29 -15.26 11.43
C ARG A 768 -27.47 -14.14 12.44
N THR A 769 -27.90 -14.45 13.66
CA THR A 769 -28.09 -13.44 14.71
C THR A 769 -26.78 -12.72 15.04
N ILE A 770 -25.68 -13.47 15.19
CA ILE A 770 -24.36 -12.89 15.48
C ILE A 770 -23.87 -12.03 14.31
N TYR A 771 -24.06 -12.49 13.07
CA TYR A 771 -23.73 -11.74 11.85
C TYR A 771 -24.43 -10.38 11.82
N GLU A 772 -25.76 -10.36 11.96
CA GLU A 772 -26.57 -9.15 11.88
C GLU A 772 -26.17 -8.13 12.95
N GLU A 773 -25.96 -8.57 14.19
CA GLU A 773 -25.58 -7.70 15.30
C GLU A 773 -24.15 -7.15 15.12
N LEU A 774 -23.18 -8.01 14.77
CA LEU A 774 -21.78 -7.58 14.59
C LEU A 774 -21.65 -6.60 13.44
N ARG A 775 -22.31 -6.89 12.31
CA ARG A 775 -22.33 -6.02 11.13
C ARG A 775 -22.90 -4.65 11.47
N SER A 776 -24.03 -4.61 12.17
CA SER A 776 -24.65 -3.36 12.62
C SER A 776 -23.74 -2.55 13.54
N ASN A 777 -23.07 -3.21 14.49
CA ASN A 777 -22.14 -2.55 15.42
C ASN A 777 -20.95 -1.91 14.70
N LEU A 778 -20.33 -2.62 13.74
CA LEU A 778 -19.20 -2.10 12.98
C LEU A 778 -19.59 -0.91 12.10
N ILE A 779 -20.68 -1.02 11.31
CA ILE A 779 -21.17 0.07 10.44
C ILE A 779 -21.46 1.31 11.29
N ARG A 780 -22.26 1.16 12.33
CA ARG A 780 -22.63 2.28 13.22
C ARG A 780 -21.42 2.92 13.87
N ASN A 781 -20.43 2.13 14.30
CA ASN A 781 -19.23 2.67 14.93
C ASN A 781 -18.36 3.46 13.95
N VAL A 782 -18.12 2.93 12.75
CA VAL A 782 -17.31 3.62 11.73
C VAL A 782 -18.01 4.89 11.26
N VAL A 783 -19.32 4.84 11.00
CA VAL A 783 -20.11 6.01 10.59
C VAL A 783 -20.07 7.10 11.65
N ARG A 784 -20.27 6.75 12.93
CA ARG A 784 -20.17 7.69 14.04
C ARG A 784 -18.78 8.35 14.13
N ASN A 785 -17.70 7.58 13.97
CA ASN A 785 -16.36 8.16 14.00
C ASN A 785 -16.10 9.07 12.80
N TYR A 786 -16.57 8.67 11.61
CA TYR A 786 -16.43 9.49 10.41
C TYR A 786 -17.19 10.81 10.52
N ASP A 787 -18.42 10.80 11.07
CA ASP A 787 -19.18 12.02 11.34
C ASP A 787 -18.47 12.93 12.35
N GLN A 788 -17.93 12.36 13.43
CA GLN A 788 -17.27 13.11 14.49
C GLN A 788 -15.90 13.68 14.11
N THR A 789 -15.14 12.96 13.28
CA THR A 789 -13.71 13.28 13.03
C THR A 789 -13.38 13.50 11.56
N GLY A 790 -14.28 13.18 10.63
CA GLY A 790 -14.01 13.20 9.19
C GLY A 790 -13.06 12.10 8.69
N TYR A 791 -12.77 11.09 9.51
CA TYR A 791 -11.76 10.07 9.21
C TYR A 791 -12.24 8.64 9.45
N ILE A 792 -11.72 7.73 8.62
CA ILE A 792 -11.69 6.29 8.91
C ILE A 792 -10.33 6.00 9.58
N TRP A 793 -10.36 5.20 10.64
CA TRP A 793 -9.23 4.95 11.53
C TRP A 793 -8.68 3.53 11.38
N GLU A 794 -7.43 3.36 11.81
CA GLU A 794 -6.69 2.10 11.77
C GLU A 794 -7.36 1.01 12.59
N HIS A 795 -7.67 1.35 13.84
CA HIS A 795 -8.40 0.51 14.79
C HIS A 795 -9.32 1.35 15.67
N TYR A 796 -10.15 0.69 16.48
CA TYR A 796 -11.12 1.33 17.37
C TYR A 796 -10.99 0.83 18.80
N ASP A 797 -11.16 1.74 19.76
CA ASP A 797 -11.08 1.45 21.19
C ASP A 797 -12.14 0.42 21.63
N GLN A 798 -11.71 -0.52 22.46
CA GLN A 798 -12.49 -1.64 22.99
C GLN A 798 -13.64 -1.26 23.93
N THR A 799 -13.68 -0.02 24.45
CA THR A 799 -14.66 0.44 25.46
C THR A 799 -15.60 1.53 24.98
N LYS A 800 -15.13 2.43 24.13
CA LYS A 800 -15.85 3.61 23.63
C LYS A 800 -16.08 3.52 22.14
N GLY A 801 -15.34 2.68 21.43
CA GLY A 801 -15.36 2.58 19.96
C GLY A 801 -14.76 3.80 19.27
N THR A 802 -14.02 4.65 19.97
CA THR A 802 -13.34 5.81 19.37
C THR A 802 -12.22 5.33 18.45
N GLY A 803 -12.07 5.97 17.30
CA GLY A 803 -10.99 5.69 16.36
C GLY A 803 -9.63 6.09 16.92
N GLU A 804 -8.65 5.22 16.73
CA GLU A 804 -7.29 5.35 17.26
C GLU A 804 -6.25 4.91 16.20
N GLY A 805 -4.98 5.16 16.48
CA GLY A 805 -3.86 4.85 15.58
C GLY A 805 -3.75 5.81 14.40
N GLY A 806 -3.46 5.27 13.21
CA GLY A 806 -3.43 6.03 11.97
C GLY A 806 -4.81 6.53 11.54
N ARG A 807 -4.90 7.81 11.16
CA ARG A 807 -6.08 8.39 10.50
C ARG A 807 -5.95 8.33 8.98
N VAL A 808 -7.06 8.60 8.28
CA VAL A 808 -7.17 8.35 6.82
C VAL A 808 -6.66 6.94 6.52
N PHE A 809 -7.00 6.00 7.42
CA PHE A 809 -6.60 4.62 7.29
C PHE A 809 -7.65 3.94 6.41
N THR A 810 -7.60 4.25 5.13
CA THR A 810 -8.40 3.56 4.12
C THR A 810 -7.59 2.46 3.46
N GLY A 811 -6.73 1.80 4.25
CA GLY A 811 -6.25 0.46 4.00
C GLY A 811 -7.35 -0.56 4.30
N TRP A 812 -7.12 -1.53 5.19
CA TRP A 812 -8.15 -2.53 5.51
C TRP A 812 -9.44 -1.94 6.10
N SER A 813 -9.44 -0.75 6.70
CA SER A 813 -10.67 -0.20 7.28
C SER A 813 -11.65 0.29 6.20
N ALA A 814 -11.19 0.42 4.95
CA ALA A 814 -12.06 0.63 3.80
C ALA A 814 -12.94 -0.59 3.47
N LEU A 815 -12.62 -1.79 4.01
CA LEU A 815 -13.49 -2.96 3.92
C LEU A 815 -14.87 -2.73 4.54
N ILE A 816 -15.07 -1.65 5.31
CA ILE A 816 -16.39 -1.24 5.77
C ILE A 816 -17.38 -1.08 4.61
N LEU A 817 -16.93 -0.66 3.41
CA LEU A 817 -17.79 -0.59 2.23
C LEU A 817 -18.26 -1.99 1.79
N LEU A 818 -17.37 -2.98 1.83
CA LEU A 818 -17.74 -4.37 1.52
C LEU A 818 -18.67 -4.97 2.59
N ILE A 819 -18.53 -4.56 3.85
CA ILE A 819 -19.49 -4.91 4.91
C ILE A 819 -20.85 -4.27 4.62
N MET A 820 -20.89 -3.00 4.22
CA MET A 820 -22.12 -2.29 3.85
C MET A 820 -22.81 -2.93 2.64
N SER A 821 -22.06 -3.41 1.65
CA SER A 821 -22.60 -4.12 0.48
C SER A 821 -22.81 -5.62 0.66
N GLU A 822 -22.40 -6.18 1.80
CA GLU A 822 -22.44 -7.62 2.07
C GLU A 822 -21.65 -8.45 1.03
N GLU A 823 -20.60 -7.85 0.47
CA GLU A 823 -19.70 -8.50 -0.46
C GLU A 823 -18.51 -9.12 0.26
N TYR A 824 -18.62 -10.43 0.50
CA TYR A 824 -17.59 -11.22 1.17
C TYR A 824 -16.85 -12.12 0.19
N PRO A 825 -15.54 -12.34 0.37
CA PRO A 825 -14.81 -13.31 -0.40
C PRO A 825 -15.42 -14.70 -0.20
N LEU A 826 -15.49 -15.43 -1.30
CA LEU A 826 -15.82 -16.85 -1.27
C LEU A 826 -14.51 -17.59 -0.93
N PHE A 827 -14.47 -18.26 0.22
CA PHE A 827 -13.43 -19.23 0.59
C PHE A 827 -14.01 -20.63 0.52
#